data_AF-A0A9E1UZA6-F1
#
_entry.id   AF-A0A9E1UZA6-F1
#
_cell.length_a   1.000
_cell.length_b   1.000
_cell.length_c   1.000
_cell.angle_alpha   90.00
_cell.angle_beta   90.00
_cell.angle_gamma   90.00
#
_symmetry.space_group_name_H-M   'P 1'
#
loop_
_entity.id
_entity.type
_entity.pdbx_description
1 polymer ?
#
loop_
_entity_poly.entity_id
_entity_poly.type
_entity_poly.pdbx_seq_one_letter_code
_entity_poly.pdbx_strand_id
1 'polypeptide(L)'
;MMKRSACAWFGLLVSVMAAEKLPVEFERAGWEPRPSFLPNATSRPEVVHADGVTTLRVIESGKGMKFSLPLEGFRTADRSFLVFRYKARNLAGGYALWLYDGVPGGHVLVNVNKLRQDGEWQVAAIDLFGTGAKGLGREFLTEVQCRDEAAWIAFDWIRLADEPPDGAQVFGAVKVVPDAVLRPATMPGLKPQPRWLSYQSPEFSAQSEAEGLHLRVTGAGKGMKWSLPLPKPLDLEPYRYAAVRYRARGVRRYGDYLVWLADEAGGVAANFRNLISLTDVQSDDQWRVAIVPLAKRFPVVEIAVQNVSEGESSDIWLDEIRFSVRRPRYAVAKLCSVKRLAAMPEGFAAVPLGVPAVKGPARSRHYSLVDWFADGVQSVHGIPFAIADGKARELSGMGSIELPVGQTAGELYVLMAAEPPEMDYARMSKGKPMISFANPERFRFAVVYEDGVRDEIFPASVGTRTYEVKRGLDVYVLGGLRDAPIQKLEVVSCMESARFLVGGVTANSDEPRTALPAVLALPSPVDPVPEAAGAGSVSAVAGGFYIENDLIEMTLAVGPGLQLKALSTPCLFGEELKLTPGSLFEVGMGDTTVTSAEITVGKPVVTNADGLGTLTVPIDARPQGVPLAGEFVAELGEKGGIRLRLNLRNVGEKTMVPRVRFPLVRDIRMGSVEETWYLYARKGGVISNRPFHERKASGGEYPLQVLDVFRADGGGVAMLTEDTVGSYRFWELAKDEQGVDIGIDYWEREYAPGEALETVPTVLRAHTGDWRRALALYREWVQTWYRAQSPRQPWMQDVYYYQQTVIGRIRDRQTGAWRIPETIQTYRDYFGCLDYLHIFDFGASPTYGRVGDYSHYEENGGLAGMQKAFRQVQDSGVRLGLYMEGYLCDERSVWGRDRVSSLDIRKQDGKPLLWPGTPSEHMMCTATAGWREHLAKTYQRVAGELKPDGLYIDQHGFTNTWKTCWSREHGHPVPYGPLIGERDTGRAIRAGVPQGMVTITEEVPNDINSQYQDAA
;
A
#
# COMPACT_ATOMS: atom_id res chain seq x y z
N MET A 1 46.92 -14.90 -51.52
CA MET A 1 46.69 -14.39 -50.15
C MET A 1 45.46 -13.46 -50.08
N MET A 2 44.35 -13.81 -50.75
CA MET A 2 43.20 -12.92 -51.00
C MET A 2 41.87 -13.71 -50.89
N LYS A 3 41.55 -14.27 -49.71
CA LYS A 3 40.24 -14.92 -49.45
C LYS A 3 39.70 -14.79 -48.02
N ARG A 4 40.35 -14.06 -47.11
CA ARG A 4 39.89 -13.95 -45.70
C ARG A 4 39.19 -12.64 -45.30
N SER A 5 39.20 -11.59 -46.13
CA SER A 5 38.56 -10.31 -45.77
C SER A 5 37.09 -10.17 -46.19
N ALA A 6 36.59 -10.97 -47.15
CA ALA A 6 35.22 -10.82 -47.65
C ALA A 6 34.15 -11.45 -46.73
N CYS A 7 34.44 -12.55 -46.04
CA CYS A 7 33.49 -13.18 -45.10
C CYS A 7 33.24 -12.33 -43.84
N ALA A 8 34.24 -11.60 -43.35
CA ALA A 8 34.08 -10.75 -42.16
C ALA A 8 33.18 -9.54 -42.43
N TRP A 9 33.29 -8.93 -43.62
CA TRP A 9 32.43 -7.80 -44.03
C TRP A 9 30.98 -8.23 -44.28
N PHE A 10 30.76 -9.41 -44.85
CA PHE A 10 29.40 -9.95 -45.05
C PHE A 10 28.70 -10.29 -43.72
N GLY A 11 29.41 -10.84 -42.73
CA GLY A 11 28.86 -11.12 -41.40
C GLY A 11 28.46 -9.86 -40.62
N LEU A 12 29.30 -8.80 -40.67
CA LEU A 12 29.01 -7.51 -40.07
C LEU A 12 27.76 -6.85 -40.70
N LEU A 13 27.61 -6.90 -42.03
CA LEU A 13 26.47 -6.31 -42.74
C LEU A 13 25.14 -7.01 -42.41
N VAL A 14 25.13 -8.35 -42.32
CA VAL A 14 23.93 -9.13 -41.99
C VAL A 14 23.48 -8.90 -40.54
N SER A 15 24.41 -8.85 -39.59
CA SER A 15 24.08 -8.59 -38.17
C SER A 15 23.58 -7.17 -37.93
N VAL A 16 24.09 -6.17 -38.66
CA VAL A 16 23.61 -4.77 -38.59
C VAL A 16 22.20 -4.61 -39.18
N MET A 17 21.81 -5.42 -40.17
CA MET A 17 20.44 -5.44 -40.70
C MET A 17 19.43 -6.10 -39.75
N ALA A 18 19.87 -6.93 -38.80
CA ALA A 18 19.01 -7.55 -37.80
C ALA A 18 18.76 -6.67 -36.56
N ALA A 19 19.48 -5.55 -36.42
CA ALA A 19 19.33 -4.61 -35.30
C ALA A 19 18.09 -3.71 -35.48
N GLU A 20 17.36 -3.51 -34.39
CA GLU A 20 16.14 -2.70 -34.34
C GLU A 20 16.52 -1.23 -34.21
N LYS A 21 15.99 -0.38 -35.11
CA LYS A 21 16.17 1.07 -35.01
C LYS A 21 15.52 1.58 -33.74
N LEU A 22 16.15 2.57 -33.11
CA LEU A 22 15.44 3.36 -32.12
C LEU A 22 14.34 4.19 -32.81
N PRO A 23 13.24 4.52 -32.11
CA PRO A 23 12.13 5.30 -32.67
C PRO A 23 12.51 6.66 -33.28
N VAL A 24 13.75 7.14 -33.06
CA VAL A 24 14.21 8.50 -33.38
C VAL A 24 15.47 8.53 -34.26
N GLU A 25 15.80 7.46 -35.01
CA GLU A 25 17.07 7.43 -35.77
C GLU A 25 17.18 8.51 -36.88
N PHE A 26 18.01 9.54 -36.61
CA PHE A 26 18.77 10.46 -37.49
C PHE A 26 18.21 10.87 -38.87
N GLU A 27 16.90 11.02 -39.04
CA GLU A 27 16.35 11.73 -40.22
C GLU A 27 16.65 13.25 -40.20
N ARG A 28 17.10 13.78 -39.05
CA ARG A 28 17.62 15.16 -38.84
C ARG A 28 18.59 15.19 -37.65
N ALA A 29 19.32 16.31 -37.48
CA ALA A 29 20.16 16.55 -36.31
C ALA A 29 19.32 16.59 -35.01
N GLY A 30 19.28 15.49 -34.26
CA GLY A 30 18.49 15.38 -33.02
C GLY A 30 19.25 15.77 -31.73
N TRP A 31 20.55 16.05 -31.83
CA TRP A 31 21.39 16.38 -30.67
C TRP A 31 21.37 17.88 -30.37
N GLU A 32 21.15 18.24 -29.11
CA GLU A 32 21.09 19.62 -28.63
C GLU A 32 22.21 19.92 -27.61
N PRO A 33 22.95 21.03 -27.73
CA PRO A 33 23.92 21.41 -26.71
C PRO A 33 23.25 21.85 -25.40
N ARG A 34 23.85 21.47 -24.26
CA ARG A 34 23.39 21.79 -22.90
C ARG A 34 24.48 22.56 -22.13
N PRO A 35 24.60 23.89 -22.37
CA PRO A 35 25.69 24.69 -21.79
C PRO A 35 25.65 24.78 -20.25
N SER A 36 24.49 24.60 -19.63
CA SER A 36 24.35 24.59 -18.16
C SER A 36 24.86 23.30 -17.50
N PHE A 37 25.16 22.25 -18.27
CA PHE A 37 25.55 20.94 -17.72
C PHE A 37 27.05 20.80 -17.46
N LEU A 38 27.84 21.81 -17.82
CA LEU A 38 29.29 21.87 -17.62
C LEU A 38 29.73 23.28 -17.18
N PRO A 39 30.64 23.41 -16.20
CA PRO A 39 31.18 24.70 -15.79
C PRO A 39 32.13 25.32 -16.83
N ASN A 40 32.70 24.50 -17.73
CA ASN A 40 33.63 24.93 -18.78
C ASN A 40 32.99 24.83 -20.19
N ALA A 41 31.69 25.06 -20.31
CA ALA A 41 30.99 24.98 -21.59
C ALA A 41 31.63 25.90 -22.66
N THR A 42 31.80 25.39 -23.88
CA THR A 42 32.23 26.19 -25.03
C THR A 42 31.12 27.15 -25.46
N SER A 43 31.51 28.33 -25.93
CA SER A 43 30.57 29.30 -26.51
C SER A 43 30.12 28.95 -27.94
N ARG A 44 30.78 27.97 -28.57
CA ARG A 44 30.59 27.59 -29.98
C ARG A 44 30.49 26.07 -30.16
N PRO A 45 29.47 25.41 -29.60
CA PRO A 45 29.25 23.99 -29.88
C PRO A 45 28.80 23.79 -31.33
N GLU A 46 29.34 22.77 -32.00
CA GLU A 46 28.96 22.40 -33.36
C GLU A 46 28.21 21.06 -33.36
N VAL A 47 27.00 21.04 -33.94
CA VAL A 47 26.25 19.83 -34.30
C VAL A 47 26.09 19.83 -35.81
N VAL A 48 26.83 18.97 -36.49
CA VAL A 48 26.84 18.90 -37.97
C VAL A 48 26.16 17.61 -38.40
N HIS A 49 25.10 17.71 -39.19
CA HIS A 49 24.41 16.57 -39.77
C HIS A 49 24.56 16.56 -41.29
N ALA A 50 25.17 15.51 -41.83
CA ALA A 50 25.40 15.34 -43.26
C ALA A 50 25.44 13.85 -43.62
N ASP A 51 24.83 13.47 -44.75
CA ASP A 51 24.80 12.09 -45.26
C ASP A 51 24.36 11.04 -44.22
N GLY A 52 23.40 11.38 -43.37
CA GLY A 52 22.89 10.50 -42.31
C GLY A 52 23.78 10.40 -41.07
N VAL A 53 24.93 11.10 -41.04
CA VAL A 53 25.86 11.10 -39.91
C VAL A 53 25.73 12.39 -39.11
N THR A 54 25.66 12.28 -37.79
CA THR A 54 25.67 13.44 -36.88
C THR A 54 26.99 13.54 -36.15
N THR A 55 27.70 14.65 -36.32
CA THR A 55 28.98 14.96 -35.67
C THR A 55 28.81 16.02 -34.61
N LEU A 56 29.26 15.71 -33.40
CA LEU A 56 29.32 16.62 -32.25
C LEU A 56 30.76 17.08 -32.06
N ARG A 57 30.98 18.40 -32.03
CA ARG A 57 32.34 18.96 -32.05
C ARG A 57 32.51 20.16 -31.13
N VAL A 58 33.68 20.21 -30.50
CA VAL A 58 34.17 21.34 -29.71
C VAL A 58 35.59 21.67 -30.18
N ILE A 59 35.83 22.94 -30.52
CA ILE A 59 37.11 23.41 -31.09
C ILE A 59 37.92 24.23 -30.08
N GLU A 60 37.25 24.88 -29.12
CA GLU A 60 37.90 25.72 -28.13
C GLU A 60 38.72 24.87 -27.12
N SER A 61 40.03 25.07 -27.09
CA SER A 61 40.95 24.40 -26.14
C SER A 61 40.54 24.67 -24.68
N GLY A 62 40.57 23.62 -23.86
CA GLY A 62 40.17 23.64 -22.44
C GLY A 62 38.65 23.71 -22.20
N LYS A 63 37.82 23.71 -23.25
CA LYS A 63 36.36 23.78 -23.16
C LYS A 63 35.71 22.45 -23.53
N GLY A 64 34.46 22.29 -23.10
CA GLY A 64 33.65 21.13 -23.44
C GLY A 64 32.19 21.45 -23.73
N MET A 65 31.42 20.45 -24.14
CA MET A 65 29.97 20.53 -24.25
C MET A 65 29.37 19.16 -23.97
N LYS A 66 28.22 19.16 -23.28
CA LYS A 66 27.33 18.00 -23.25
C LYS A 66 26.22 18.22 -24.26
N PHE A 67 25.95 17.20 -25.05
CA PHE A 67 24.88 17.18 -26.02
C PHE A 67 23.84 16.17 -25.56
N SER A 68 22.57 16.52 -25.68
CA SER A 68 21.43 15.66 -25.38
C SER A 68 20.70 15.21 -26.63
N LEU A 69 20.32 13.95 -26.68
CA LEU A 69 19.41 13.39 -27.66
C LEU A 69 18.17 12.87 -26.94
N PRO A 70 17.06 13.63 -26.93
CA PRO A 70 15.77 13.15 -26.43
C PRO A 70 15.28 11.95 -27.25
N LEU A 71 14.65 10.99 -26.57
CA LEU A 71 14.12 9.77 -27.16
C LEU A 71 12.62 9.68 -26.89
N GLU A 72 11.87 9.09 -27.82
CA GLU A 72 10.44 8.74 -27.60
C GLU A 72 10.24 7.64 -26.54
N GLY A 73 11.34 7.09 -26.00
CA GLY A 73 11.32 6.02 -25.02
C GLY A 73 11.65 4.66 -25.64
N PHE A 74 12.64 3.95 -25.10
CA PHE A 74 12.85 2.53 -25.41
C PHE A 74 13.11 1.75 -24.13
N ARG A 75 12.70 0.48 -24.05
CA ARG A 75 12.94 -0.34 -22.85
C ARG A 75 14.29 -1.01 -22.92
N THR A 76 15.12 -0.79 -21.91
CA THR A 76 16.47 -1.37 -21.85
C THR A 76 16.46 -2.89 -21.68
N ALA A 77 15.33 -3.47 -21.27
CA ALA A 77 15.14 -4.91 -21.11
C ALA A 77 14.71 -5.65 -22.40
N ASP A 78 14.22 -4.93 -23.42
CA ASP A 78 13.66 -5.56 -24.63
C ASP A 78 14.74 -6.23 -25.48
N ARG A 79 15.96 -5.66 -25.45
CA ARG A 79 17.14 -6.08 -26.20
C ARG A 79 18.35 -6.07 -25.29
N SER A 80 19.29 -6.98 -25.51
CA SER A 80 20.44 -7.12 -24.60
C SER A 80 21.50 -6.06 -24.82
N PHE A 81 21.62 -5.54 -26.04
CA PHE A 81 22.70 -4.63 -26.43
C PHE A 81 22.17 -3.34 -27.05
N LEU A 82 22.77 -2.22 -26.65
CA LEU A 82 22.75 -0.96 -27.39
C LEU A 82 23.98 -0.91 -28.28
N VAL A 83 23.77 -0.89 -29.58
CA VAL A 83 24.84 -0.94 -30.58
C VAL A 83 24.90 0.38 -31.31
N PHE A 84 26.09 0.94 -31.49
CA PHE A 84 26.26 2.18 -32.23
C PHE A 84 27.51 2.16 -33.08
N ARG A 85 27.41 2.79 -34.25
CA ARG A 85 28.55 2.98 -35.15
C ARG A 85 29.04 4.42 -35.03
N TYR A 86 30.33 4.56 -34.74
CA TYR A 86 30.94 5.85 -34.45
C TYR A 86 32.34 5.99 -35.04
N LYS A 87 32.81 7.22 -35.17
CA LYS A 87 34.23 7.56 -35.28
C LYS A 87 34.49 8.78 -34.40
N ALA A 88 35.68 8.85 -33.81
CA ALA A 88 36.01 9.92 -32.86
C ALA A 88 37.50 10.29 -32.94
N ARG A 89 37.83 11.49 -32.46
CA ARG A 89 39.21 11.96 -32.32
C ARG A 89 39.34 12.97 -31.17
N ASN A 90 40.46 12.92 -30.46
CA ASN A 90 40.90 13.92 -29.47
C ASN A 90 39.95 14.16 -28.27
N LEU A 91 39.09 13.21 -27.89
CA LEU A 91 38.17 13.35 -26.75
C LEU A 91 38.95 13.23 -25.43
N ALA A 92 38.96 14.31 -24.63
CA ALA A 92 39.80 14.41 -23.43
C ALA A 92 39.24 13.70 -22.17
N GLY A 93 37.92 13.47 -22.09
CA GLY A 93 37.27 12.87 -20.92
C GLY A 93 35.73 12.95 -21.00
N GLY A 94 35.05 12.34 -20.02
CA GLY A 94 33.59 12.26 -19.96
C GLY A 94 33.00 10.96 -20.54
N TYR A 95 31.70 10.95 -20.76
CA TYR A 95 30.97 9.81 -21.32
C TYR A 95 30.72 9.97 -22.82
N ALA A 96 30.94 8.91 -23.59
CA ALA A 96 30.56 8.89 -24.99
C ALA A 96 29.05 8.65 -25.13
N LEU A 97 28.49 7.84 -24.23
CA LEU A 97 27.06 7.61 -24.11
C LEU A 97 26.69 7.44 -22.63
N TRP A 98 25.74 8.25 -22.20
CA TRP A 98 25.04 8.16 -20.92
C TRP A 98 23.54 8.09 -21.20
N LEU A 99 22.79 7.35 -20.38
CA LEU A 99 21.36 7.11 -20.56
C LEU A 99 20.57 7.54 -19.34
N TYR A 100 19.50 8.31 -19.57
CA TYR A 100 18.45 8.52 -18.57
C TYR A 100 17.32 7.52 -18.80
N ASP A 101 17.02 6.70 -17.80
CA ASP A 101 15.93 5.71 -17.84
C ASP A 101 14.82 5.97 -16.80
N GLY A 102 14.84 7.16 -16.17
CA GLY A 102 13.96 7.55 -15.07
C GLY A 102 14.62 7.47 -13.69
N VAL A 103 15.76 6.80 -13.53
CA VAL A 103 16.50 6.75 -12.26
C VAL A 103 17.25 8.08 -12.02
N PRO A 104 17.14 8.70 -10.82
CA PRO A 104 17.94 9.87 -10.47
C PRO A 104 19.43 9.63 -10.68
N GLY A 105 20.08 10.48 -11.49
CA GLY A 105 21.51 10.36 -11.82
C GLY A 105 21.84 9.51 -13.06
N GLY A 106 20.87 8.74 -13.58
CA GLY A 106 20.97 7.89 -14.78
C GLY A 106 22.19 6.97 -14.86
N HIS A 107 22.56 6.55 -16.06
CA HIS A 107 23.53 5.48 -16.30
C HIS A 107 24.64 5.92 -17.26
N VAL A 108 25.89 5.96 -16.80
CA VAL A 108 27.05 6.02 -17.70
C VAL A 108 27.17 4.68 -18.42
N LEU A 109 26.88 4.66 -19.73
CA LEU A 109 26.95 3.42 -20.52
C LEU A 109 28.38 3.11 -20.96
N VAL A 110 29.10 4.12 -21.47
CA VAL A 110 30.51 3.99 -21.86
C VAL A 110 31.24 5.34 -21.80
N ASN A 111 32.47 5.32 -21.28
CA ASN A 111 33.34 6.50 -21.21
C ASN A 111 34.11 6.71 -22.52
N VAL A 112 34.40 7.96 -22.89
CA VAL A 112 35.12 8.29 -24.15
C VAL A 112 36.51 7.67 -24.20
N ASN A 113 37.16 7.49 -23.03
CA ASN A 113 38.51 6.90 -22.93
C ASN A 113 38.54 5.38 -23.19
N LYS A 114 37.37 4.72 -23.27
CA LYS A 114 37.25 3.30 -23.63
C LYS A 114 37.03 3.10 -25.13
N LEU A 115 36.65 4.16 -25.84
CA LEU A 115 36.45 4.14 -27.28
C LEU A 115 37.77 4.29 -28.03
N ARG A 116 37.83 3.72 -29.24
CA ARG A 116 38.94 3.91 -30.18
C ARG A 116 38.76 5.25 -30.90
N GLN A 117 39.80 6.07 -30.91
CA GLN A 117 39.73 7.48 -31.36
C GLN A 117 40.75 7.80 -32.47
N ASP A 118 40.87 6.90 -33.47
CA ASP A 118 41.80 7.04 -34.60
C ASP A 118 41.18 7.73 -35.82
N GLY A 119 39.92 8.19 -35.71
CA GLY A 119 39.17 8.80 -36.81
C GLY A 119 38.53 7.82 -37.79
N GLU A 120 38.76 6.51 -37.63
CA GLU A 120 38.16 5.46 -38.46
C GLU A 120 36.82 4.99 -37.89
N TRP A 121 35.95 4.44 -38.74
CA TRP A 121 34.66 3.90 -38.31
C TRP A 121 34.82 2.65 -37.45
N GLN A 122 34.15 2.66 -36.31
CA GLN A 122 34.10 1.58 -35.33
C GLN A 122 32.65 1.21 -35.03
N VAL A 123 32.42 -0.03 -34.61
CA VAL A 123 31.13 -0.48 -34.06
C VAL A 123 31.34 -0.87 -32.61
N ALA A 124 30.51 -0.31 -31.73
CA ALA A 124 30.48 -0.63 -30.31
C ALA A 124 29.14 -1.26 -29.94
N ALA A 125 29.16 -2.21 -29.02
CA ALA A 125 27.97 -2.81 -28.44
C ALA A 125 28.05 -2.71 -26.92
N ILE A 126 27.00 -2.22 -26.26
CA ILE A 126 26.93 -2.05 -24.81
C ILE A 126 25.88 -3.02 -24.29
N ASP A 127 26.26 -3.94 -23.40
CA ASP A 127 25.33 -4.78 -22.66
C ASP A 127 24.51 -3.92 -21.69
N LEU A 128 23.29 -3.56 -22.09
CA LEU A 128 22.40 -2.67 -21.31
C LEU A 128 22.09 -3.29 -19.95
N PHE A 129 21.94 -4.62 -19.89
CA PHE A 129 21.69 -5.32 -18.64
C PHE A 129 22.88 -5.19 -17.67
N GLY A 130 24.11 -5.24 -18.18
CA GLY A 130 25.31 -5.08 -17.37
C GLY A 130 25.52 -3.68 -16.81
N THR A 131 25.03 -2.65 -17.49
CA THR A 131 25.07 -1.26 -17.01
C THR A 131 24.10 -0.97 -15.86
N GLY A 132 23.17 -1.90 -15.60
CA GLY A 132 22.15 -1.74 -14.57
C GLY A 132 20.96 -0.88 -14.98
N ALA A 133 20.87 -0.46 -16.25
CA ALA A 133 19.74 0.28 -16.79
C ALA A 133 18.51 -0.64 -16.86
N LYS A 134 17.39 -0.22 -16.28
CA LYS A 134 16.19 -1.05 -16.09
C LYS A 134 14.88 -0.35 -16.48
N GLY A 135 14.93 0.96 -16.70
CA GLY A 135 13.77 1.78 -16.99
C GLY A 135 13.50 2.00 -18.48
N LEU A 136 12.64 2.98 -18.74
CA LEU A 136 12.37 3.47 -20.08
C LEU A 136 13.44 4.50 -20.44
N GLY A 137 14.36 4.15 -21.33
CA GLY A 137 15.40 5.03 -21.85
C GLY A 137 14.80 6.22 -22.60
N ARG A 138 14.93 7.42 -22.03
CA ARG A 138 14.28 8.67 -22.48
C ARG A 138 15.24 9.69 -23.07
N GLU A 139 16.53 9.62 -22.73
CA GLU A 139 17.51 10.59 -23.21
C GLU A 139 18.90 9.97 -23.23
N PHE A 140 19.65 10.25 -24.30
CA PHE A 140 21.09 10.04 -24.31
C PHE A 140 21.85 11.35 -24.09
N LEU A 141 22.96 11.29 -23.37
CA LEU A 141 23.93 12.36 -23.30
C LEU A 141 25.29 11.90 -23.84
N THR A 142 25.96 12.79 -24.57
CA THR A 142 27.34 12.64 -25.02
C THR A 142 28.14 13.86 -24.60
N GLU A 143 29.32 13.64 -24.02
CA GLU A 143 30.24 14.70 -23.63
C GLU A 143 31.43 14.78 -24.60
N VAL A 144 31.71 15.99 -25.10
CA VAL A 144 32.86 16.29 -25.95
C VAL A 144 33.73 17.31 -25.22
N GLN A 145 34.92 16.90 -24.80
CA GLN A 145 35.91 17.77 -24.15
C GLN A 145 37.12 17.96 -25.08
N CYS A 146 37.43 19.22 -25.40
CA CYS A 146 38.57 19.63 -26.20
C CYS A 146 39.72 20.01 -25.28
N ARG A 147 40.83 19.26 -25.33
CA ARG A 147 42.03 19.58 -24.54
C ARG A 147 42.85 20.66 -25.24
N ASP A 148 43.56 20.27 -26.30
CA ASP A 148 44.50 21.14 -27.03
C ASP A 148 44.12 21.25 -28.52
N GLU A 149 43.60 20.18 -29.11
CA GLU A 149 43.14 20.11 -30.49
C GLU A 149 41.62 19.86 -30.55
N ALA A 150 40.98 20.30 -31.63
CA ALA A 150 39.54 20.11 -31.85
C ALA A 150 39.12 18.66 -31.63
N ALA A 151 38.16 18.46 -30.73
CA ALA A 151 37.64 17.16 -30.33
C ALA A 151 36.26 16.93 -30.94
N TRP A 152 36.02 15.71 -31.41
CA TRP A 152 34.74 15.38 -32.03
C TRP A 152 34.42 13.88 -31.94
N ILE A 153 33.13 13.59 -31.98
CA ILE A 153 32.57 12.25 -32.15
C ILE A 153 31.43 12.32 -33.16
N ALA A 154 31.42 11.39 -34.10
CA ALA A 154 30.37 11.26 -35.09
C ALA A 154 29.64 9.93 -34.92
N PHE A 155 28.31 9.98 -34.97
CA PHE A 155 27.43 8.83 -34.94
C PHE A 155 26.78 8.65 -36.30
N ASP A 156 26.86 7.42 -36.83
CA ASP A 156 26.10 7.00 -38.01
C ASP A 156 24.71 6.50 -37.57
N TRP A 157 24.68 5.57 -36.62
CA TRP A 157 23.43 5.02 -36.07
C TRP A 157 23.59 4.52 -34.63
N ILE A 158 22.47 4.43 -33.91
CA ILE A 158 22.35 3.90 -32.54
C ILE A 158 21.10 3.02 -32.49
N ARG A 159 21.29 1.72 -32.29
CA ARG A 159 20.28 0.66 -32.43
C ARG A 159 20.27 -0.29 -31.25
N LEU A 160 19.25 -1.12 -31.19
CA LEU A 160 19.15 -2.21 -30.23
C LEU A 160 19.36 -3.57 -30.90
N ALA A 161 20.03 -4.49 -30.22
CA ALA A 161 20.29 -5.84 -30.71
C ALA A 161 20.20 -6.89 -29.59
N ASP A 162 19.83 -8.13 -29.95
CA ASP A 162 19.84 -9.25 -29.01
C ASP A 162 21.26 -9.76 -28.73
N GLU A 163 22.15 -9.63 -29.72
CA GLU A 163 23.55 -10.06 -29.67
C GLU A 163 24.46 -8.95 -30.22
N PRO A 164 25.72 -8.86 -29.76
CA PRO A 164 26.66 -7.90 -30.31
C PRO A 164 27.04 -8.29 -31.75
N PRO A 165 27.13 -7.34 -32.71
CA PRO A 165 27.57 -7.65 -34.06
C PRO A 165 28.99 -8.23 -34.10
N ASP A 166 29.27 -9.07 -35.08
CA ASP A 166 30.59 -9.68 -35.27
C ASP A 166 31.68 -8.60 -35.40
N GLY A 167 32.68 -8.63 -34.51
CA GLY A 167 33.78 -7.65 -34.53
C GLY A 167 33.45 -6.31 -33.86
N ALA A 168 32.26 -6.15 -33.26
CA ALA A 168 31.96 -5.00 -32.42
C ALA A 168 32.78 -5.03 -31.12
N GLN A 169 33.21 -3.85 -30.66
CA GLN A 169 33.81 -3.70 -29.33
C GLN A 169 32.70 -3.76 -28.27
N VAL A 170 32.71 -4.80 -27.43
CA VAL A 170 31.66 -5.03 -26.42
C VAL A 170 32.02 -4.39 -25.08
N PHE A 171 31.10 -3.60 -24.52
CA PHE A 171 31.22 -2.91 -23.24
C PHE A 171 30.12 -3.35 -22.28
N GLY A 172 30.40 -3.25 -20.97
CA GLY A 172 29.42 -3.56 -19.92
C GLY A 172 29.06 -5.04 -19.79
N ALA A 173 29.69 -5.94 -20.56
CA ALA A 173 29.32 -7.35 -20.61
C ALA A 173 29.32 -8.01 -19.22
N VAL A 174 28.17 -8.55 -18.80
CA VAL A 174 28.10 -9.42 -17.62
C VAL A 174 28.65 -10.78 -18.01
N LYS A 175 29.50 -11.36 -17.17
CA LYS A 175 29.94 -12.75 -17.33
C LYS A 175 28.72 -13.66 -17.19
N VAL A 176 28.23 -14.20 -18.32
CA VAL A 176 27.14 -15.18 -18.32
C VAL A 176 27.68 -16.48 -17.71
N VAL A 177 27.10 -16.87 -16.58
CA VAL A 177 27.30 -18.20 -16.00
C VAL A 177 26.09 -19.08 -16.33
N PRO A 178 26.25 -20.41 -16.44
CA PRO A 178 25.11 -21.31 -16.59
C PRO A 178 24.11 -21.13 -15.45
N ASP A 179 22.81 -21.33 -15.75
CA ASP A 179 21.77 -21.34 -14.72
C ASP A 179 22.09 -22.39 -13.64
N ALA A 180 21.93 -22.02 -12.37
CA ALA A 180 21.87 -23.01 -11.30
C ALA A 180 20.43 -23.47 -11.11
N VAL A 181 20.18 -24.77 -11.13
CA VAL A 181 18.83 -25.33 -10.96
C VAL A 181 18.83 -26.27 -9.76
N LEU A 182 17.99 -25.96 -8.79
CA LEU A 182 17.69 -26.82 -7.65
C LEU A 182 16.39 -27.55 -7.93
N ARG A 183 16.40 -28.87 -7.77
CA ARG A 183 15.23 -29.74 -7.90
C ARG A 183 14.91 -30.32 -6.52
N PRO A 184 13.96 -29.73 -5.76
CA PRO A 184 13.68 -30.17 -4.40
C PRO A 184 13.36 -31.67 -4.28
N ALA A 185 12.69 -32.24 -5.29
CA ALA A 185 12.34 -33.67 -5.32
C ALA A 185 13.55 -34.62 -5.34
N THR A 186 14.71 -34.17 -5.85
CA THR A 186 15.91 -35.00 -5.98
C THR A 186 16.93 -34.76 -4.86
N MET A 187 16.59 -33.94 -3.87
CA MET A 187 17.49 -33.59 -2.78
C MET A 187 17.12 -34.39 -1.53
N PRO A 188 17.92 -35.40 -1.14
CA PRO A 188 17.66 -36.14 0.09
C PRO A 188 17.82 -35.21 1.30
N GLY A 189 16.90 -35.29 2.28
CA GLY A 189 17.08 -34.66 3.59
C GLY A 189 16.23 -33.43 3.90
N LEU A 190 15.10 -33.24 3.23
CA LEU A 190 14.10 -32.26 3.65
C LEU A 190 13.51 -32.66 5.01
N LYS A 191 13.68 -31.82 6.05
CA LYS A 191 13.30 -32.14 7.43
C LYS A 191 12.12 -31.27 7.90
N PRO A 192 11.04 -31.86 8.47
CA PRO A 192 9.98 -31.08 9.08
C PRO A 192 10.47 -30.37 10.34
N GLN A 193 9.94 -29.18 10.60
CA GLN A 193 10.32 -28.30 11.71
C GLN A 193 9.09 -27.95 12.57
N PRO A 194 8.57 -28.89 13.38
CA PRO A 194 7.29 -28.72 14.09
C PRO A 194 7.29 -27.59 15.12
N ARG A 195 8.46 -27.19 15.63
CA ARG A 195 8.60 -26.10 16.61
C ARG A 195 8.67 -24.70 15.97
N TRP A 196 8.68 -24.59 14.65
CA TRP A 196 8.78 -23.31 13.96
C TRP A 196 7.43 -22.59 13.79
N LEU A 197 6.31 -23.27 14.07
CA LEU A 197 4.95 -22.72 13.99
C LEU A 197 4.19 -23.01 15.28
N SER A 198 3.46 -22.02 15.80
CA SER A 198 2.54 -22.20 16.95
C SER A 198 1.21 -22.88 16.55
N TYR A 199 0.95 -23.02 15.25
CA TYR A 199 -0.28 -23.59 14.65
C TYR A 199 0.04 -24.80 13.77
N GLN A 200 0.74 -25.77 14.34
CA GLN A 200 1.18 -26.97 13.64
C GLN A 200 0.00 -27.79 13.07
N SER A 201 0.18 -28.29 11.86
CA SER A 201 -0.70 -29.28 11.23
C SER A 201 -0.73 -30.61 12.00
N PRO A 202 -1.92 -31.19 12.27
CA PRO A 202 -2.04 -32.52 12.89
C PRO A 202 -1.46 -33.62 12.00
N GLU A 203 -1.63 -33.55 10.68
CA GLU A 203 -0.99 -34.45 9.72
C GLU A 203 -0.22 -33.65 8.67
N PHE A 204 0.97 -34.11 8.29
CA PHE A 204 1.78 -33.46 7.26
C PHE A 204 2.68 -34.46 6.56
N SER A 205 3.01 -34.21 5.29
CA SER A 205 3.96 -35.02 4.53
C SER A 205 4.77 -34.17 3.56
N ALA A 206 5.97 -34.67 3.24
CA ALA A 206 6.78 -34.18 2.14
C ALA A 206 7.32 -35.38 1.37
N GLN A 207 6.88 -35.55 0.12
CA GLN A 207 7.16 -36.74 -0.69
C GLN A 207 7.70 -36.35 -2.06
N SER A 208 8.72 -37.06 -2.53
CA SER A 208 9.22 -36.91 -3.89
C SER A 208 8.33 -37.69 -4.86
N GLU A 209 7.69 -36.98 -5.78
CA GLU A 209 6.86 -37.54 -6.83
C GLU A 209 7.48 -37.29 -8.21
N ALA A 210 6.94 -37.93 -9.26
CA ALA A 210 7.41 -37.74 -10.64
C ALA A 210 7.28 -36.28 -11.12
N GLU A 211 6.29 -35.54 -10.60
CA GLU A 211 6.00 -34.16 -10.99
C GLU A 211 6.74 -33.11 -10.14
N GLY A 212 7.36 -33.51 -9.02
CA GLY A 212 8.05 -32.60 -8.09
C GLY A 212 7.98 -33.04 -6.63
N LEU A 213 8.41 -32.17 -5.72
CA LEU A 213 8.27 -32.36 -4.28
C LEU A 213 6.85 -31.99 -3.86
N HIS A 214 6.07 -32.94 -3.37
CA HIS A 214 4.72 -32.75 -2.86
C HIS A 214 4.73 -32.50 -1.34
N LEU A 215 4.16 -31.38 -0.92
CA LEU A 215 4.03 -30.92 0.47
C LEU A 215 2.55 -30.89 0.83
N ARG A 216 2.12 -31.71 1.79
CA ARG A 216 0.74 -31.78 2.25
C ARG A 216 0.62 -31.41 3.72
N VAL A 217 -0.44 -30.67 4.07
CA VAL A 217 -0.87 -30.38 5.45
C VAL A 217 -2.39 -30.52 5.56
N THR A 218 -2.90 -30.73 6.78
CA THR A 218 -4.33 -30.83 7.10
C THR A 218 -4.73 -29.89 8.24
N GLY A 219 -6.03 -29.66 8.42
CA GLY A 219 -6.59 -28.80 9.45
C GLY A 219 -6.64 -27.31 9.07
N ALA A 220 -7.83 -26.72 9.18
CA ALA A 220 -8.08 -25.33 8.85
C ALA A 220 -7.15 -24.37 9.61
N GLY A 221 -6.46 -23.51 8.87
CA GLY A 221 -5.51 -22.54 9.41
C GLY A 221 -4.22 -23.12 9.97
N LYS A 222 -3.96 -24.43 9.83
CA LYS A 222 -2.75 -25.10 10.33
C LYS A 222 -1.69 -25.23 9.25
N GLY A 223 -0.42 -25.40 9.65
CA GLY A 223 0.69 -25.49 8.69
C GLY A 223 1.91 -26.26 9.17
N MET A 224 2.89 -26.39 8.28
CA MET A 224 4.20 -27.00 8.55
C MET A 224 5.30 -26.29 7.77
N LYS A 225 6.49 -26.22 8.37
CA LYS A 225 7.74 -25.77 7.73
C LYS A 225 8.67 -26.95 7.57
N TRP A 226 9.37 -26.99 6.44
CA TRP A 226 10.46 -27.93 6.20
C TRP A 226 11.73 -27.18 5.85
N SER A 227 12.89 -27.68 6.28
CA SER A 227 14.18 -27.11 5.90
C SER A 227 15.08 -28.15 5.25
N LEU A 228 15.94 -27.66 4.35
CA LEU A 228 16.89 -28.42 3.56
C LEU A 228 18.24 -27.69 3.54
N PRO A 229 19.23 -28.16 4.32
CA PRO A 229 20.60 -27.72 4.18
C PRO A 229 21.14 -28.13 2.80
N LEU A 230 21.76 -27.18 2.08
CA LEU A 230 22.36 -27.47 0.79
C LEU A 230 23.70 -28.22 0.98
N PRO A 231 23.97 -29.28 0.21
CA PRO A 231 25.24 -30.01 0.29
C PRO A 231 26.48 -29.14 0.04
N LYS A 232 26.32 -28.10 -0.77
CA LYS A 232 27.31 -27.05 -1.00
C LYS A 232 26.60 -25.71 -1.05
N PRO A 233 27.15 -24.64 -0.45
CA PRO A 233 26.57 -23.32 -0.56
C PRO A 233 26.41 -22.88 -2.02
N LEU A 234 25.25 -22.31 -2.36
CA LEU A 234 24.99 -21.72 -3.66
C LEU A 234 25.31 -20.23 -3.60
N ASP A 235 26.35 -19.81 -4.30
CA ASP A 235 26.68 -18.39 -4.43
C ASP A 235 25.67 -17.68 -5.34
N LEU A 236 24.93 -16.71 -4.78
CA LEU A 236 23.98 -15.90 -5.54
C LEU A 236 24.60 -14.73 -6.27
N GLU A 237 25.87 -14.38 -6.00
CA GLU A 237 26.50 -13.18 -6.57
C GLU A 237 26.40 -13.07 -8.10
N PRO A 238 26.55 -14.16 -8.88
CA PRO A 238 26.41 -14.13 -10.33
C PRO A 238 24.97 -13.94 -10.83
N TYR A 239 23.97 -14.32 -10.03
CA TYR A 239 22.59 -14.42 -10.47
C TYR A 239 21.80 -13.16 -10.12
N ARG A 240 20.86 -12.79 -10.99
CA ARG A 240 19.98 -11.63 -10.75
C ARG A 240 18.51 -12.00 -10.61
N TYR A 241 18.13 -13.20 -11.05
CA TYR A 241 16.76 -13.69 -10.95
C TYR A 241 16.75 -15.08 -10.34
N ALA A 242 15.73 -15.34 -9.53
CA ALA A 242 15.27 -16.68 -9.20
C ALA A 242 13.91 -16.92 -9.86
N ALA A 243 13.65 -18.14 -10.32
CA ALA A 243 12.36 -18.58 -10.79
C ALA A 243 11.96 -19.88 -10.09
N VAL A 244 10.78 -19.87 -9.48
CA VAL A 244 10.26 -21.01 -8.73
C VAL A 244 9.03 -21.54 -9.46
N ARG A 245 9.09 -22.79 -9.91
CA ARG A 245 7.96 -23.49 -10.55
C ARG A 245 7.21 -24.32 -9.52
N TYR A 246 5.94 -24.01 -9.33
CA TYR A 246 5.09 -24.63 -8.31
C TYR A 246 3.67 -24.90 -8.82
N ARG A 247 2.95 -25.82 -8.19
CA ARG A 247 1.49 -26.01 -8.31
C ARG A 247 0.93 -26.06 -6.89
N ALA A 248 -0.22 -25.46 -6.63
CA ALA A 248 -0.78 -25.42 -5.28
C ALA A 248 -2.31 -25.47 -5.27
N ARG A 249 -2.90 -26.05 -4.22
CA ARG A 249 -4.35 -26.05 -3.96
C ARG A 249 -4.64 -26.02 -2.45
N GLY A 250 -5.66 -25.28 -2.02
CA GLY A 250 -6.06 -25.16 -0.62
C GLY A 250 -5.12 -24.33 0.27
N VAL A 251 -4.18 -23.57 -0.31
CA VAL A 251 -3.16 -22.82 0.44
C VAL A 251 -3.77 -21.54 1.03
N ARG A 252 -3.55 -21.33 2.33
CA ARG A 252 -3.93 -20.10 3.03
C ARG A 252 -3.03 -18.93 2.64
N ARG A 253 -3.64 -17.82 2.25
CA ARG A 253 -2.93 -16.56 2.01
C ARG A 253 -2.57 -15.91 3.35
N TYR A 254 -1.29 -15.93 3.70
CA TYR A 254 -0.79 -15.46 5.00
C TYR A 254 0.56 -14.75 4.84
N GLY A 255 0.88 -13.86 5.79
CA GLY A 255 2.10 -13.06 5.82
C GLY A 255 3.35 -13.84 6.22
N ASP A 256 3.71 -14.88 5.47
CA ASP A 256 4.97 -15.66 5.62
C ASP A 256 5.49 -16.12 4.24
N TYR A 257 6.52 -16.96 4.19
CA TYR A 257 7.14 -17.45 2.93
C TYR A 257 6.57 -18.79 2.46
N LEU A 258 6.54 -19.01 1.14
CA LEU A 258 6.52 -20.37 0.57
C LEU A 258 7.94 -20.91 0.40
N VAL A 259 8.87 -20.10 -0.11
CA VAL A 259 10.28 -20.48 -0.28
C VAL A 259 11.19 -19.42 0.34
N TRP A 260 12.07 -19.85 1.22
CA TRP A 260 13.03 -19.04 1.96
C TRP A 260 14.46 -19.52 1.70
N LEU A 261 15.38 -18.58 1.53
CA LEU A 261 16.82 -18.81 1.37
C LEU A 261 17.57 -18.14 2.52
N ALA A 262 18.62 -18.77 3.02
CA ALA A 262 19.46 -18.19 4.06
C ALA A 262 20.94 -18.58 3.95
N ASP A 263 21.81 -17.74 4.51
CA ASP A 263 23.25 -17.98 4.63
C ASP A 263 23.64 -18.85 5.83
N GLU A 264 22.71 -19.08 6.75
CA GLU A 264 22.89 -19.92 7.93
C GLU A 264 21.73 -20.91 8.08
N ALA A 265 22.00 -22.07 8.67
CA ALA A 265 20.99 -23.08 8.94
C ALA A 265 20.33 -22.84 10.32
N GLY A 266 19.07 -23.24 10.46
CA GLY A 266 18.37 -23.24 11.76
C GLY A 266 17.23 -22.24 11.89
N GLY A 267 16.77 -21.65 10.78
CA GLY A 267 15.55 -20.82 10.74
C GLY A 267 15.72 -19.38 11.23
N VAL A 268 16.92 -18.99 11.66
CA VAL A 268 17.31 -17.61 11.96
C VAL A 268 18.63 -17.35 11.25
N ALA A 269 18.71 -16.27 10.47
CA ALA A 269 19.90 -15.95 9.68
C ALA A 269 20.09 -14.44 9.56
N ALA A 270 21.34 -13.99 9.55
CA ALA A 270 21.68 -12.58 9.34
C ALA A 270 21.34 -12.13 7.91
N ASN A 271 21.52 -13.02 6.91
CA ASN A 271 21.11 -12.77 5.54
C ASN A 271 20.11 -13.83 5.08
N PHE A 272 18.89 -13.38 4.83
CA PHE A 272 17.84 -14.22 4.27
C PHE A 272 17.05 -13.53 3.17
N ARG A 273 16.30 -14.33 2.40
CA ARG A 273 15.39 -13.86 1.36
C ARG A 273 14.20 -14.79 1.19
N ASN A 274 12.99 -14.24 1.24
CA ASN A 274 11.78 -14.91 0.76
C ASN A 274 11.76 -14.79 -0.76
N LEU A 275 11.74 -15.92 -1.49
CA LEU A 275 11.53 -15.89 -2.94
C LEU A 275 10.04 -15.69 -3.27
N ILE A 276 9.16 -16.44 -2.61
CA ILE A 276 7.70 -16.30 -2.74
C ILE A 276 7.10 -16.17 -1.34
N SER A 277 6.16 -15.24 -1.14
CA SER A 277 5.31 -15.21 0.06
C SER A 277 4.07 -16.09 -0.10
N LEU A 278 3.54 -16.70 0.97
CA LEU A 278 2.24 -17.40 0.92
C LEU A 278 1.09 -16.48 0.49
N THR A 279 1.20 -15.17 0.71
CA THR A 279 0.22 -14.19 0.19
C THR A 279 0.24 -14.11 -1.34
N ASP A 280 1.38 -14.43 -1.95
CA ASP A 280 1.64 -14.38 -3.40
C ASP A 280 1.45 -15.75 -4.09
N VAL A 281 1.17 -16.82 -3.32
CA VAL A 281 0.94 -18.16 -3.87
C VAL A 281 -0.44 -18.24 -4.51
N GLN A 282 -0.45 -18.69 -5.76
CA GLN A 282 -1.69 -18.97 -6.48
C GLN A 282 -2.10 -20.43 -6.25
N SER A 283 -3.29 -20.62 -5.70
CA SER A 283 -3.79 -21.92 -5.24
C SER A 283 -4.94 -22.43 -6.12
N ASP A 284 -4.65 -22.64 -7.40
CA ASP A 284 -5.61 -22.97 -8.46
C ASP A 284 -5.37 -24.33 -9.13
N ASP A 285 -4.50 -25.14 -8.53
CA ASP A 285 -4.07 -26.45 -9.04
C ASP A 285 -3.45 -26.40 -10.45
N GLN A 286 -2.88 -25.25 -10.84
CA GLN A 286 -2.14 -25.09 -12.09
C GLN A 286 -0.65 -24.96 -11.84
N TRP A 287 0.17 -25.38 -12.82
CA TRP A 287 1.59 -25.09 -12.78
C TRP A 287 1.82 -23.60 -13.00
N ARG A 288 2.54 -22.97 -12.09
CA ARG A 288 2.87 -21.55 -12.09
C ARG A 288 4.39 -21.38 -12.01
N VAL A 289 4.87 -20.23 -12.47
CA VAL A 289 6.28 -19.83 -12.30
C VAL A 289 6.32 -18.42 -11.74
N ALA A 290 6.83 -18.26 -10.52
CA ALA A 290 7.13 -16.95 -9.96
C ALA A 290 8.58 -16.58 -10.28
N ILE A 291 8.79 -15.44 -10.96
CA ILE A 291 10.12 -14.90 -11.29
C ILE A 291 10.40 -13.71 -10.37
N VAL A 292 11.51 -13.76 -9.64
CA VAL A 292 11.84 -12.89 -8.52
C VAL A 292 13.19 -12.24 -8.74
N PRO A 293 13.29 -10.89 -8.77
CA PRO A 293 14.57 -10.20 -8.77
C PRO A 293 15.34 -10.40 -7.44
N LEU A 294 16.63 -10.70 -7.53
CA LEU A 294 17.55 -10.88 -6.41
C LEU A 294 18.25 -9.56 -6.08
N ALA A 295 17.62 -8.75 -5.21
CA ALA A 295 18.19 -7.47 -4.76
C ALA A 295 19.36 -7.64 -3.78
N LYS A 296 19.29 -8.65 -2.90
CA LYS A 296 20.34 -9.01 -1.94
C LYS A 296 20.92 -10.36 -2.36
N ARG A 297 22.24 -10.44 -2.49
CA ARG A 297 22.98 -11.61 -2.97
C ARG A 297 23.96 -12.04 -1.86
N PHE A 298 23.96 -13.33 -1.56
CA PHE A 298 24.75 -13.96 -0.50
C PHE A 298 24.89 -15.46 -0.78
N PRO A 299 25.87 -16.17 -0.19
CA PRO A 299 25.96 -17.62 -0.28
C PRO A 299 24.79 -18.29 0.45
N VAL A 300 23.94 -19.02 -0.28
CA VAL A 300 22.80 -19.74 0.31
C VAL A 300 23.29 -21.08 0.84
N VAL A 301 23.04 -21.33 2.12
CA VAL A 301 23.39 -22.56 2.85
C VAL A 301 22.15 -23.39 3.16
N GLU A 302 20.99 -22.76 3.40
CA GLU A 302 19.74 -23.47 3.70
C GLU A 302 18.58 -22.93 2.85
N ILE A 303 17.69 -23.85 2.46
CA ILE A 303 16.39 -23.55 1.89
C ILE A 303 15.30 -24.03 2.85
N ALA A 304 14.31 -23.21 3.11
CA ALA A 304 13.11 -23.63 3.84
C ALA A 304 11.85 -23.42 2.99
N VAL A 305 10.88 -24.30 3.17
CA VAL A 305 9.58 -24.26 2.50
C VAL A 305 8.46 -24.39 3.53
N GLN A 306 7.32 -23.76 3.27
CA GLN A 306 6.17 -23.78 4.16
C GLN A 306 4.87 -24.04 3.40
N ASN A 307 3.96 -24.76 4.03
CA ASN A 307 2.57 -24.88 3.59
C ASN A 307 1.63 -24.59 4.77
N VAL A 308 0.52 -23.90 4.50
CA VAL A 308 -0.55 -23.59 5.46
C VAL A 308 -1.89 -23.83 4.76
N SER A 309 -2.81 -24.52 5.43
CA SER A 309 -4.13 -24.84 4.90
C SER A 309 -5.14 -23.74 5.14
N GLU A 310 -5.89 -23.36 4.10
CA GLU A 310 -7.07 -22.48 4.22
C GLU A 310 -8.23 -23.24 4.86
N GLY A 311 -8.49 -24.47 4.40
CA GLY A 311 -9.54 -25.36 4.91
C GLY A 311 -8.97 -26.68 5.46
N GLU A 312 -9.68 -27.80 5.24
CA GLU A 312 -9.29 -29.12 5.78
C GLU A 312 -7.94 -29.64 5.29
N SER A 313 -7.50 -29.27 4.09
CA SER A 313 -6.20 -29.70 3.56
C SER A 313 -5.63 -28.74 2.52
N SER A 314 -4.30 -28.76 2.42
CA SER A 314 -3.55 -28.03 1.40
C SER A 314 -2.44 -28.89 0.82
N ASP A 315 -2.23 -28.75 -0.49
CA ASP A 315 -1.17 -29.43 -1.23
C ASP A 315 -0.36 -28.41 -2.06
N ILE A 316 0.97 -28.55 -2.03
CA ILE A 316 1.90 -27.80 -2.88
C ILE A 316 2.88 -28.75 -3.53
N TRP A 317 3.09 -28.61 -4.84
CA TRP A 317 4.16 -29.26 -5.60
C TRP A 317 5.23 -28.25 -5.99
N LEU A 318 6.50 -28.60 -5.79
CA LEU A 318 7.66 -27.81 -6.22
C LEU A 318 8.49 -28.61 -7.23
N ASP A 319 8.63 -28.10 -8.46
CA ASP A 319 9.42 -28.75 -9.52
C ASP A 319 10.86 -28.26 -9.54
N GLU A 320 11.07 -26.96 -9.80
CA GLU A 320 12.41 -26.37 -9.92
C GLU A 320 12.50 -24.98 -9.29
N ILE A 321 13.67 -24.69 -8.72
CA ILE A 321 14.12 -23.35 -8.36
C ILE A 321 15.34 -23.03 -9.22
N ARG A 322 15.19 -22.14 -10.19
CA ARG A 322 16.22 -21.75 -11.16
C ARG A 322 16.79 -20.38 -10.81
N PHE A 323 18.11 -20.28 -10.76
CA PHE A 323 18.84 -19.04 -10.61
C PHE A 323 19.52 -18.69 -11.93
N SER A 324 19.33 -17.46 -12.40
CA SER A 324 19.72 -17.04 -13.74
C SER A 324 20.24 -15.61 -13.75
N VAL A 325 21.18 -15.36 -14.67
CA VAL A 325 21.71 -14.01 -14.91
C VAL A 325 20.64 -13.15 -15.57
N ARG A 326 20.02 -13.66 -16.63
CA ARG A 326 18.93 -12.98 -17.36
C ARG A 326 17.58 -13.48 -16.88
N ARG A 327 16.53 -12.69 -17.10
CA ARG A 327 15.16 -13.08 -16.76
C ARG A 327 14.81 -14.37 -17.50
N PRO A 328 14.43 -15.46 -16.80
CA PRO A 328 14.17 -16.73 -17.43
C PRO A 328 12.90 -16.67 -18.27
N ARG A 329 12.87 -17.49 -19.33
CA ARG A 329 11.75 -17.64 -20.26
C ARG A 329 11.27 -19.09 -20.25
N TYR A 330 9.97 -19.30 -20.43
CA TYR A 330 9.33 -20.61 -20.37
C TYR A 330 8.47 -20.86 -21.60
N ALA A 331 8.34 -22.12 -21.99
CA ALA A 331 7.38 -22.50 -23.04
C ALA A 331 5.96 -22.38 -22.49
N VAL A 332 5.00 -22.01 -23.34
CA VAL A 332 3.57 -21.90 -22.98
C VAL A 332 3.10 -23.20 -22.31
N ALA A 333 3.47 -24.36 -22.85
CA ALA A 333 3.13 -25.67 -22.29
C ALA A 333 3.73 -25.95 -20.90
N LYS A 334 4.77 -25.22 -20.48
CA LYS A 334 5.35 -25.33 -19.12
C LYS A 334 4.61 -24.45 -18.10
N LEU A 335 3.87 -23.45 -18.57
CA LEU A 335 3.15 -22.47 -17.76
C LEU A 335 1.65 -22.75 -17.62
N CYS A 336 1.02 -23.45 -18.57
CA CYS A 336 -0.38 -23.82 -18.48
C CYS A 336 -0.68 -25.07 -19.32
N SER A 337 -1.75 -25.77 -18.98
CA SER A 337 -2.24 -26.90 -19.76
C SER A 337 -2.95 -26.40 -21.02
N VAL A 338 -2.45 -26.79 -22.19
CA VAL A 338 -3.03 -26.46 -23.50
C VAL A 338 -3.48 -27.74 -24.19
N LYS A 339 -4.75 -27.80 -24.61
CA LYS A 339 -5.32 -28.95 -25.33
C LYS A 339 -5.81 -28.52 -26.71
N ARG A 340 -5.36 -29.19 -27.78
CA ARG A 340 -5.86 -28.94 -29.14
C ARG A 340 -7.30 -29.45 -29.29
N LEU A 341 -8.16 -28.66 -29.92
CA LEU A 341 -9.54 -29.02 -30.26
C LEU A 341 -9.69 -29.11 -31.78
N ALA A 342 -10.68 -29.88 -32.24
CA ALA A 342 -10.97 -30.02 -33.67
C ALA A 342 -11.66 -28.78 -34.25
N ALA A 343 -12.57 -28.17 -33.47
CA ALA A 343 -13.33 -26.97 -33.82
C ALA A 343 -13.71 -26.21 -32.54
N MET A 344 -14.26 -24.98 -32.71
CA MET A 344 -14.89 -24.26 -31.60
C MET A 344 -16.10 -25.06 -31.12
N PRO A 345 -16.24 -25.32 -29.80
CA PRO A 345 -17.44 -25.94 -29.25
C PRO A 345 -18.67 -25.06 -29.49
N GLU A 346 -19.86 -25.69 -29.49
CA GLU A 346 -21.15 -24.98 -29.51
C GLU A 346 -21.25 -23.99 -28.34
N GLY A 347 -21.92 -22.86 -28.54
CA GLY A 347 -22.03 -21.78 -27.57
C GLY A 347 -20.84 -20.82 -27.49
N PHE A 348 -19.71 -21.16 -28.12
CA PHE A 348 -18.52 -20.31 -28.17
C PHE A 348 -18.23 -19.78 -29.57
N ALA A 349 -17.91 -18.49 -29.66
CA ALA A 349 -17.50 -17.84 -30.91
C ALA A 349 -16.16 -17.12 -30.73
N ALA A 350 -15.26 -17.28 -31.70
CA ALA A 350 -14.00 -16.55 -31.70
C ALA A 350 -14.22 -15.09 -32.13
N VAL A 351 -13.69 -14.15 -31.35
CA VAL A 351 -13.76 -12.73 -31.63
C VAL A 351 -12.51 -12.31 -32.44
N PRO A 352 -12.67 -11.62 -33.57
CA PRO A 352 -11.53 -11.16 -34.36
C PRO A 352 -10.64 -10.20 -33.56
N LEU A 353 -9.33 -10.40 -33.66
CA LEU A 353 -8.36 -9.53 -32.98
C LEU A 353 -8.25 -8.14 -33.60
N GLY A 354 -8.85 -7.82 -34.75
CA GLY A 354 -8.74 -6.50 -35.40
C GLY A 354 -7.33 -6.15 -35.92
N VAL A 355 -7.11 -4.86 -36.26
CA VAL A 355 -5.85 -4.34 -36.83
C VAL A 355 -5.30 -3.14 -36.03
N PRO A 356 -3.98 -2.90 -36.01
CA PRO A 356 -2.92 -3.76 -36.57
C PRO A 356 -2.61 -4.94 -35.65
N ALA A 357 -2.54 -6.15 -36.22
CA ALA A 357 -2.11 -7.34 -35.51
C ALA A 357 -0.58 -7.46 -35.53
N VAL A 358 0.00 -7.97 -34.44
CA VAL A 358 1.41 -8.32 -34.34
C VAL A 358 1.59 -9.84 -34.38
N LYS A 359 2.83 -10.29 -34.62
CA LYS A 359 3.20 -11.71 -34.49
C LYS A 359 3.51 -12.02 -33.03
N GLY A 360 2.66 -12.82 -32.38
CA GLY A 360 2.84 -13.29 -31.01
C GLY A 360 4.25 -13.84 -30.73
N PRO A 361 4.78 -14.77 -31.56
CA PRO A 361 6.14 -15.29 -31.38
C PRO A 361 7.25 -14.22 -31.32
N ALA A 362 7.10 -13.13 -32.09
CA ALA A 362 8.06 -12.02 -32.10
C ALA A 362 7.98 -11.16 -30.83
N ARG A 363 6.91 -11.30 -30.05
CA ARG A 363 6.65 -10.57 -28.80
C ARG A 363 6.79 -11.45 -27.55
N SER A 364 6.72 -12.77 -27.67
CA SER A 364 6.80 -13.76 -26.58
C SER A 364 7.89 -13.46 -25.54
N ARG A 365 9.07 -13.03 -26.00
CA ARG A 365 10.22 -12.74 -25.12
C ARG A 365 9.95 -11.67 -24.06
N HIS A 366 9.09 -10.68 -24.33
CA HIS A 366 8.76 -9.59 -23.39
C HIS A 366 7.90 -10.11 -22.24
N TYR A 367 7.15 -11.19 -22.47
CA TYR A 367 6.25 -11.79 -21.49
C TYR A 367 6.85 -13.02 -20.79
N SER A 368 8.18 -13.17 -20.81
CA SER A 368 8.89 -14.35 -20.30
C SER A 368 8.52 -15.67 -21.01
N LEU A 369 8.13 -15.61 -22.29
CA LEU A 369 7.79 -16.78 -23.10
C LEU A 369 8.88 -17.10 -24.13
N VAL A 370 9.12 -18.40 -24.43
CA VAL A 370 10.02 -18.83 -25.52
C VAL A 370 9.28 -19.13 -26.82
N ASP A 371 7.99 -19.43 -26.75
CA ASP A 371 7.13 -19.77 -27.88
C ASP A 371 5.77 -19.06 -27.75
N TRP A 372 4.86 -19.36 -28.67
CA TRP A 372 3.49 -18.87 -28.68
C TRP A 372 2.54 -20.03 -29.01
N PHE A 373 1.24 -19.80 -28.87
CA PHE A 373 0.23 -20.79 -29.23
C PHE A 373 0.32 -21.19 -30.71
N ALA A 374 0.13 -22.49 -30.99
CA ALA A 374 0.04 -23.00 -32.34
C ALA A 374 -1.24 -22.53 -33.04
N ASP A 375 -1.29 -22.62 -34.37
CA ASP A 375 -2.51 -22.29 -35.12
C ASP A 375 -3.62 -23.35 -34.92
N GLY A 376 -4.86 -22.88 -34.94
CA GLY A 376 -6.07 -23.68 -34.75
C GLY A 376 -6.79 -23.39 -33.43
N VAL A 377 -7.76 -24.25 -33.10
CA VAL A 377 -8.55 -24.13 -31.87
C VAL A 377 -7.86 -24.86 -30.72
N GLN A 378 -7.67 -24.17 -29.61
CA GLN A 378 -7.02 -24.70 -28.39
C GLN A 378 -7.83 -24.33 -27.16
N SER A 379 -7.90 -25.26 -26.21
CA SER A 379 -8.44 -25.02 -24.88
C SER A 379 -7.32 -24.65 -23.92
N VAL A 380 -7.48 -23.52 -23.23
CA VAL A 380 -6.60 -23.02 -22.16
C VAL A 380 -7.48 -22.78 -20.93
N HIS A 381 -7.16 -23.40 -19.79
CA HIS A 381 -8.02 -23.40 -18.60
C HIS A 381 -9.47 -23.85 -18.88
N GLY A 382 -9.66 -24.77 -19.83
CA GLY A 382 -10.98 -25.26 -20.24
C GLY A 382 -11.72 -24.35 -21.23
N ILE A 383 -11.21 -23.15 -21.51
CA ILE A 383 -11.83 -22.18 -22.41
C ILE A 383 -11.26 -22.31 -23.84
N PRO A 384 -12.09 -22.45 -24.88
CA PRO A 384 -11.63 -22.56 -26.26
C PRO A 384 -11.23 -21.20 -26.85
N PHE A 385 -10.10 -21.15 -27.55
CA PHE A 385 -9.62 -20.00 -28.31
C PHE A 385 -9.22 -20.43 -29.72
N ALA A 386 -9.63 -19.66 -30.73
CA ALA A 386 -9.17 -19.84 -32.11
C ALA A 386 -7.97 -18.92 -32.38
N ILE A 387 -6.80 -19.51 -32.60
CA ILE A 387 -5.55 -18.79 -32.89
C ILE A 387 -5.23 -18.96 -34.37
N ALA A 388 -4.96 -17.86 -35.06
CA ALA A 388 -4.66 -17.90 -36.50
C ALA A 388 -3.37 -17.12 -36.81
N ASP A 389 -2.45 -17.77 -37.51
CA ASP A 389 -1.20 -17.20 -38.01
C ASP A 389 -0.32 -16.58 -36.90
N GLY A 390 -0.42 -17.16 -35.69
CA GLY A 390 0.20 -16.66 -34.46
C GLY A 390 -0.09 -15.19 -34.15
N LYS A 391 -1.21 -14.63 -34.64
CA LYS A 391 -1.55 -13.21 -34.47
C LYS A 391 -1.92 -12.89 -33.03
N ALA A 392 -1.56 -11.67 -32.62
CA ALA A 392 -1.91 -11.11 -31.32
C ALA A 392 -2.15 -9.59 -31.47
N ARG A 393 -2.75 -8.96 -30.44
CA ARG A 393 -2.79 -7.49 -30.31
C ARG A 393 -1.98 -7.06 -29.11
N GLU A 394 -1.15 -6.04 -29.30
CA GLU A 394 -0.30 -5.52 -28.25
C GLU A 394 -0.74 -4.10 -27.86
N LEU A 395 -0.92 -3.89 -26.57
CA LEU A 395 -1.03 -2.57 -25.94
C LEU A 395 0.24 -2.35 -25.12
N SER A 396 1.02 -1.32 -25.47
CA SER A 396 2.23 -0.95 -24.74
C SER A 396 2.04 0.45 -24.15
N GLY A 397 2.24 0.57 -22.84
CA GLY A 397 2.08 1.83 -22.12
C GLY A 397 0.62 2.22 -21.88
N MET A 398 0.37 3.52 -21.83
CA MET A 398 -0.97 4.07 -21.64
C MET A 398 -1.75 4.13 -22.95
N GLY A 399 -3.05 3.96 -22.88
CA GLY A 399 -3.95 4.04 -24.03
C GLY A 399 -4.88 2.83 -24.10
N SER A 400 -5.42 2.57 -25.29
CA SER A 400 -6.32 1.45 -25.52
C SER A 400 -6.09 0.75 -26.86
N ILE A 401 -6.52 -0.50 -26.94
CA ILE A 401 -6.69 -1.23 -28.20
C ILE A 401 -8.15 -1.69 -28.33
N GLU A 402 -8.70 -1.60 -29.53
CA GLU A 402 -10.07 -2.00 -29.83
C GLU A 402 -10.11 -3.36 -30.53
N LEU A 403 -11.02 -4.22 -30.08
CA LEU A 403 -11.29 -5.56 -30.62
C LEU A 403 -12.76 -5.61 -31.07
N PRO A 404 -13.06 -5.81 -32.37
CA PRO A 404 -14.43 -5.84 -32.86
C PRO A 404 -15.13 -7.13 -32.38
N VAL A 405 -16.26 -6.99 -31.68
CA VAL A 405 -17.03 -8.14 -31.17
C VAL A 405 -18.19 -8.46 -32.10
N GLY A 406 -19.10 -7.49 -32.34
CA GLY A 406 -20.18 -7.60 -33.31
C GLY A 406 -21.23 -8.66 -33.00
N GLN A 407 -21.39 -9.04 -31.74
CA GLN A 407 -22.33 -10.08 -31.29
C GLN A 407 -22.72 -9.90 -29.83
N THR A 408 -23.81 -10.55 -29.41
CA THR A 408 -24.19 -10.68 -27.99
C THR A 408 -23.34 -11.78 -27.32
N ALA A 409 -23.02 -11.62 -26.05
CA ALA A 409 -22.33 -12.61 -25.23
C ALA A 409 -22.68 -12.42 -23.75
N GLY A 410 -22.87 -13.51 -23.01
CA GLY A 410 -23.02 -13.48 -21.54
C GLY A 410 -21.67 -13.39 -20.82
N GLU A 411 -20.62 -13.93 -21.44
CA GLU A 411 -19.22 -13.79 -20.99
C GLU A 411 -18.28 -13.54 -22.18
N LEU A 412 -17.26 -12.71 -21.98
CA LEU A 412 -16.10 -12.61 -22.86
C LEU A 412 -14.87 -13.16 -22.15
N TYR A 413 -14.19 -14.09 -22.81
CA TYR A 413 -12.93 -14.65 -22.35
C TYR A 413 -11.76 -14.04 -23.13
N VAL A 414 -10.70 -13.65 -22.43
CA VAL A 414 -9.52 -13.01 -23.00
C VAL A 414 -8.27 -13.81 -22.61
N LEU A 415 -7.60 -14.39 -23.60
CA LEU A 415 -6.27 -14.99 -23.45
C LEU A 415 -5.23 -13.88 -23.56
N MET A 416 -4.59 -13.54 -22.44
CA MET A 416 -3.71 -12.38 -22.37
C MET A 416 -2.42 -12.68 -21.62
N ALA A 417 -1.31 -12.22 -22.17
CA ALA A 417 -0.05 -12.11 -21.46
C ALA A 417 0.16 -10.66 -21.01
N ALA A 418 0.46 -10.43 -19.73
CA ALA A 418 0.73 -9.10 -19.21
C ALA A 418 2.18 -8.96 -18.72
N GLU A 419 2.80 -7.82 -18.99
CA GLU A 419 4.07 -7.41 -18.41
C GLU A 419 3.85 -6.07 -17.71
N PRO A 420 3.37 -6.06 -16.45
CA PRO A 420 3.18 -4.82 -15.74
C PRO A 420 4.54 -4.28 -15.25
N PRO A 421 4.64 -3.02 -14.74
CA PRO A 421 5.87 -2.49 -14.16
C PRO A 421 6.58 -3.47 -13.22
N GLU A 422 7.93 -3.53 -13.23
CA GLU A 422 8.69 -4.50 -12.42
C GLU A 422 8.38 -4.37 -10.93
N MET A 423 8.26 -3.13 -10.46
CA MET A 423 8.00 -2.76 -9.07
C MET A 423 6.72 -1.93 -8.97
N ASP A 424 5.93 -2.20 -7.95
CA ASP A 424 4.77 -1.43 -7.55
C ASP A 424 5.18 -0.38 -6.51
N TYR A 425 5.09 0.90 -6.88
CA TYR A 425 5.38 2.06 -6.03
C TYR A 425 4.10 2.79 -5.57
N ALA A 426 2.95 2.10 -5.46
CA ALA A 426 1.66 2.71 -5.08
C ALA A 426 1.65 3.51 -3.75
N ARG A 427 2.71 3.42 -2.94
CA ARG A 427 2.88 4.16 -1.69
C ARG A 427 4.36 4.54 -1.54
N MET A 428 4.66 5.50 -0.65
CA MET A 428 5.97 5.85 -0.07
C MET A 428 6.64 4.63 0.62
N SER A 429 6.76 3.52 -0.09
CA SER A 429 7.27 2.23 0.30
C SER A 429 8.49 1.95 -0.58
N LYS A 430 9.33 0.99 -0.19
CA LYS A 430 10.53 0.59 -0.95
C LYS A 430 10.21 -0.06 -2.32
N GLY A 431 8.94 -0.04 -2.74
CA GLY A 431 8.39 -0.79 -3.86
C GLY A 431 8.33 -2.29 -3.57
N LYS A 432 7.34 -2.99 -4.12
CA LYS A 432 7.30 -4.47 -4.10
C LYS A 432 7.29 -5.01 -5.54
N PRO A 433 7.88 -6.18 -5.84
CA PRO A 433 7.74 -6.78 -7.16
C PRO A 433 6.27 -6.93 -7.53
N MET A 434 5.87 -6.42 -8.70
CA MET A 434 4.49 -6.52 -9.14
C MET A 434 4.31 -7.80 -9.96
N ILE A 435 3.84 -8.85 -9.29
CA ILE A 435 3.52 -10.15 -9.88
C ILE A 435 2.05 -10.25 -10.31
N SER A 436 1.17 -9.51 -9.64
CA SER A 436 -0.23 -9.27 -10.03
C SER A 436 -0.70 -7.92 -9.47
N PHE A 437 -1.84 -7.44 -9.94
CA PHE A 437 -2.51 -6.23 -9.45
C PHE A 437 -4.03 -6.36 -9.58
N ALA A 438 -4.77 -5.62 -8.75
CA ALA A 438 -6.24 -5.66 -8.67
C ALA A 438 -6.87 -4.25 -8.68
N ASN A 439 -6.15 -3.31 -9.29
CA ASN A 439 -6.43 -1.87 -9.27
C ASN A 439 -7.10 -1.45 -10.59
N PRO A 440 -8.42 -1.20 -10.63
CA PRO A 440 -9.13 -0.84 -11.86
C PRO A 440 -8.66 0.48 -12.47
N GLU A 441 -8.07 1.37 -11.67
CA GLU A 441 -7.44 2.61 -12.13
C GLU A 441 -6.19 2.38 -12.99
N ARG A 442 -5.56 1.21 -12.91
CA ARG A 442 -4.35 0.87 -13.67
C ARG A 442 -4.66 0.25 -15.03
N PHE A 443 -5.69 -0.58 -15.07
CA PHE A 443 -6.06 -1.36 -16.25
C PHE A 443 -7.51 -1.79 -16.14
N ARG A 444 -8.23 -1.78 -17.24
CA ARG A 444 -9.62 -2.24 -17.32
C ARG A 444 -9.96 -2.64 -18.75
N PHE A 445 -11.02 -3.41 -18.89
CA PHE A 445 -11.70 -3.58 -20.17
C PHE A 445 -12.88 -2.61 -20.25
N ALA A 446 -13.20 -2.10 -21.44
CA ALA A 446 -14.46 -1.42 -21.67
C ALA A 446 -15.27 -2.18 -22.72
N VAL A 447 -16.46 -2.64 -22.35
CA VAL A 447 -17.41 -3.28 -23.26
C VAL A 447 -18.35 -2.20 -23.79
N VAL A 448 -18.26 -1.92 -25.09
CA VAL A 448 -19.08 -0.89 -25.76
C VAL A 448 -20.17 -1.60 -26.54
N TYR A 449 -21.43 -1.30 -26.22
CA TYR A 449 -22.59 -1.89 -26.85
C TYR A 449 -23.10 -1.03 -28.01
N GLU A 450 -23.88 -1.61 -28.91
CA GLU A 450 -24.44 -0.87 -30.06
C GLU A 450 -25.40 0.25 -29.64
N ASP A 451 -25.98 0.18 -28.43
CA ASP A 451 -26.83 1.23 -27.85
C ASP A 451 -26.03 2.43 -27.27
N GLY A 452 -24.70 2.38 -27.33
CA GLY A 452 -23.80 3.42 -26.83
C GLY A 452 -23.46 3.29 -25.34
N VAL A 453 -24.04 2.32 -24.62
CA VAL A 453 -23.64 2.02 -23.24
C VAL A 453 -22.20 1.49 -23.22
N ARG A 454 -21.46 1.86 -22.18
CA ARG A 454 -20.05 1.49 -21.99
C ARG A 454 -19.85 0.98 -20.56
N ASP A 455 -19.63 -0.32 -20.42
CA ASP A 455 -19.33 -0.95 -19.14
C ASP A 455 -17.80 -1.02 -18.95
N GLU A 456 -17.28 -0.39 -17.89
CA GLU A 456 -15.87 -0.56 -17.50
C GLU A 456 -15.73 -1.71 -16.50
N ILE A 457 -15.00 -2.75 -16.90
CA ILE A 457 -14.92 -4.02 -16.17
C ILE A 457 -13.47 -4.33 -15.86
N PHE A 458 -13.18 -4.59 -14.58
CA PHE A 458 -11.93 -5.21 -14.18
C PHE A 458 -12.07 -6.73 -14.30
N PRO A 459 -11.14 -7.43 -14.98
CA PRO A 459 -11.31 -8.86 -15.25
C PRO A 459 -11.16 -9.72 -14.00
N ALA A 460 -11.82 -10.88 -13.99
CA ALA A 460 -11.47 -11.98 -13.10
C ALA A 460 -10.56 -12.98 -13.82
N SER A 461 -9.54 -13.52 -13.16
CA SER A 461 -8.77 -14.64 -13.70
C SER A 461 -9.60 -15.92 -13.59
N VAL A 462 -9.71 -16.67 -14.70
CA VAL A 462 -10.44 -17.95 -14.74
C VAL A 462 -9.76 -18.98 -13.83
N GLY A 463 -8.42 -18.99 -13.79
CA GLY A 463 -7.65 -19.90 -12.95
C GLY A 463 -7.86 -19.65 -11.45
N THR A 464 -7.65 -18.42 -10.99
CA THR A 464 -7.73 -18.11 -9.55
C THR A 464 -9.12 -17.74 -9.05
N ARG A 465 -10.08 -17.48 -9.95
CA ARG A 465 -11.42 -17.00 -9.61
C ARG A 465 -11.39 -15.81 -8.67
N THR A 466 -10.51 -14.85 -8.99
CA THR A 466 -10.39 -13.58 -8.28
C THR A 466 -10.20 -12.43 -9.28
N TYR A 467 -10.66 -11.24 -8.93
CA TYR A 467 -10.39 -10.01 -9.68
C TYR A 467 -8.91 -9.63 -9.57
N GLU A 468 -8.12 -10.01 -10.58
CA GLU A 468 -6.70 -9.67 -10.68
C GLU A 468 -6.21 -9.79 -12.13
N VAL A 469 -5.14 -9.06 -12.45
CA VAL A 469 -4.33 -9.27 -13.66
C VAL A 469 -2.92 -9.65 -13.24
N LYS A 470 -2.40 -10.72 -13.83
CA LYS A 470 -1.11 -11.33 -13.46
C LYS A 470 -0.07 -11.07 -14.51
N ARG A 471 1.16 -10.93 -14.06
CA ARG A 471 2.35 -10.96 -14.91
C ARG A 471 2.48 -12.33 -15.58
N GLY A 472 2.76 -12.34 -16.87
CA GLY A 472 2.79 -13.54 -17.69
C GLY A 472 1.40 -13.84 -18.27
N LEU A 473 1.22 -15.09 -18.69
CA LEU A 473 0.07 -15.56 -19.44
C LEU A 473 -1.03 -16.09 -18.50
N ASP A 474 -2.28 -15.67 -18.73
CA ASP A 474 -3.46 -16.24 -18.08
C ASP A 474 -4.71 -16.04 -18.96
N VAL A 475 -5.83 -16.62 -18.54
CA VAL A 475 -7.17 -16.46 -19.13
C VAL A 475 -8.02 -15.63 -18.18
N TYR A 476 -8.65 -14.60 -18.73
CA TYR A 476 -9.48 -13.66 -18.01
C TYR A 476 -10.93 -13.71 -18.49
N VAL A 477 -11.89 -13.52 -17.59
CA VAL A 477 -13.32 -13.46 -17.90
C VAL A 477 -13.89 -12.08 -17.57
N LEU A 478 -14.73 -11.60 -18.48
CA LEU A 478 -15.64 -10.48 -18.29
C LEU A 478 -17.05 -11.08 -18.30
N GLY A 479 -17.64 -11.25 -17.12
CA GLY A 479 -18.99 -11.80 -16.96
C GLY A 479 -19.99 -10.77 -16.45
N GLY A 480 -21.26 -11.15 -16.38
CA GLY A 480 -22.34 -10.23 -16.00
C GLY A 480 -22.62 -9.18 -17.08
N LEU A 481 -22.37 -9.53 -18.34
CA LEU A 481 -22.58 -8.64 -19.49
C LEU A 481 -24.08 -8.46 -19.77
N ARG A 482 -24.43 -7.31 -20.35
CA ARG A 482 -25.82 -7.01 -20.74
C ARG A 482 -26.26 -7.97 -21.85
N ASP A 483 -27.54 -8.34 -21.84
CA ASP A 483 -28.18 -9.02 -22.97
C ASP A 483 -28.44 -8.03 -24.12
N ALA A 484 -27.36 -7.55 -24.72
CA ALA A 484 -27.35 -6.57 -25.79
C ALA A 484 -26.16 -6.81 -26.75
N PRO A 485 -26.30 -6.48 -28.05
CA PRO A 485 -25.20 -6.60 -29.00
C PRO A 485 -23.99 -5.75 -28.59
N ILE A 486 -22.82 -6.40 -28.54
CA ILE A 486 -21.55 -5.74 -28.23
C ILE A 486 -20.92 -5.26 -29.53
N GLN A 487 -20.67 -3.96 -29.64
CA GLN A 487 -19.96 -3.37 -30.78
C GLN A 487 -18.47 -3.74 -30.73
N LYS A 488 -17.81 -3.39 -29.61
CA LYS A 488 -16.36 -3.60 -29.43
C LYS A 488 -15.98 -3.80 -27.97
N LEU A 489 -14.84 -4.47 -27.79
CA LEU A 489 -14.12 -4.59 -26.53
C LEU A 489 -12.88 -3.71 -26.60
N GLU A 490 -12.71 -2.79 -25.64
CA GLU A 490 -11.50 -2.00 -25.48
C GLU A 490 -10.65 -2.57 -24.35
N VAL A 491 -9.37 -2.79 -24.60
CA VAL A 491 -8.39 -3.09 -23.54
C VAL A 491 -7.72 -1.78 -23.18
N VAL A 492 -7.82 -1.32 -21.93
CA VAL A 492 -7.39 0.01 -21.51
C VAL A 492 -6.30 -0.10 -20.45
N SER A 493 -5.18 0.60 -20.67
CA SER A 493 -4.06 0.70 -19.74
C SER A 493 -3.83 2.16 -19.36
N CYS A 494 -3.66 2.41 -18.07
CA CYS A 494 -3.24 3.69 -17.50
C CYS A 494 -1.82 3.60 -16.90
N MET A 495 -1.03 2.61 -17.34
CA MET A 495 0.34 2.38 -16.88
C MET A 495 1.35 2.61 -17.99
N GLU A 496 2.22 3.61 -17.83
CA GLU A 496 3.26 3.97 -18.82
C GLU A 496 4.22 2.81 -19.13
N SER A 497 4.56 2.00 -18.13
CA SER A 497 5.53 0.92 -18.26
C SER A 497 4.91 -0.49 -18.30
N ALA A 498 3.60 -0.62 -18.52
CA ALA A 498 2.96 -1.93 -18.73
C ALA A 498 2.94 -2.36 -20.20
N ARG A 499 2.80 -3.65 -20.46
CA ARG A 499 2.44 -4.21 -21.78
C ARG A 499 1.40 -5.30 -21.62
N PHE A 500 0.55 -5.45 -22.62
CA PHE A 500 -0.47 -6.48 -22.68
C PHE A 500 -0.52 -7.05 -24.09
N LEU A 501 -0.45 -8.37 -24.21
CA LEU A 501 -0.53 -9.10 -25.47
C LEU A 501 -1.76 -10.00 -25.44
N VAL A 502 -2.80 -9.60 -26.16
CA VAL A 502 -4.04 -10.37 -26.33
C VAL A 502 -3.84 -11.37 -27.46
N GLY A 503 -3.80 -12.65 -27.11
CA GLY A 503 -3.63 -13.75 -28.06
C GLY A 503 -4.94 -14.26 -28.66
N GLY A 504 -6.06 -14.07 -27.96
CA GLY A 504 -7.37 -14.50 -28.43
C GLY A 504 -8.48 -13.97 -27.54
N VAL A 505 -9.66 -13.77 -28.14
CA VAL A 505 -10.89 -13.45 -27.41
C VAL A 505 -11.97 -14.42 -27.87
N THR A 506 -12.75 -14.91 -26.92
CA THR A 506 -13.85 -15.84 -27.16
C THR A 506 -15.09 -15.34 -26.46
N ALA A 507 -16.18 -15.21 -27.20
CA ALA A 507 -17.51 -14.94 -26.66
C ALA A 507 -18.20 -16.26 -26.28
N ASN A 508 -18.86 -16.27 -25.13
CA ASN A 508 -19.73 -17.34 -24.68
C ASN A 508 -21.18 -16.83 -24.62
N SER A 509 -22.07 -17.48 -25.35
CA SER A 509 -23.52 -17.21 -25.31
C SER A 509 -24.31 -18.24 -24.50
N ASP A 510 -23.67 -19.30 -24.02
CA ASP A 510 -24.30 -20.31 -23.15
C ASP A 510 -24.34 -19.84 -21.69
N GLU A 511 -24.75 -20.73 -20.79
CA GLU A 511 -24.63 -20.53 -19.35
C GLU A 511 -23.18 -20.15 -18.95
N PRO A 512 -23.03 -19.24 -17.96
CA PRO A 512 -21.71 -18.82 -17.47
C PRO A 512 -20.84 -20.01 -17.07
N ARG A 513 -19.62 -20.10 -17.60
CA ARG A 513 -18.66 -21.16 -17.25
C ARG A 513 -17.82 -20.80 -16.04
N THR A 514 -17.67 -19.51 -15.74
CA THR A 514 -16.84 -19.04 -14.63
C THR A 514 -17.70 -18.34 -13.59
N ALA A 515 -17.81 -18.95 -12.41
CA ALA A 515 -18.41 -18.29 -11.26
C ALA A 515 -17.55 -17.07 -10.88
N LEU A 516 -18.10 -15.87 -11.05
CA LEU A 516 -17.43 -14.64 -10.66
C LEU A 516 -17.32 -14.54 -9.14
N PRO A 517 -16.24 -13.94 -8.61
CA PRO A 517 -16.13 -13.68 -7.18
C PRO A 517 -17.30 -12.80 -6.73
N ALA A 518 -17.96 -13.18 -5.63
CA ALA A 518 -19.02 -12.36 -5.05
C ALA A 518 -18.44 -11.00 -4.63
N VAL A 519 -18.97 -9.92 -5.19
CA VAL A 519 -18.70 -8.55 -4.75
C VAL A 519 -19.76 -8.20 -3.71
N LEU A 520 -19.33 -7.88 -2.50
CA LEU A 520 -20.27 -7.42 -1.47
C LEU A 520 -20.73 -6.02 -1.85
N ALA A 521 -22.00 -5.87 -2.21
CA ALA A 521 -22.64 -4.57 -2.31
C ALA A 521 -23.04 -4.10 -0.91
N LEU A 522 -23.10 -2.78 -0.72
CA LEU A 522 -23.79 -2.24 0.46
C LEU A 522 -25.29 -2.59 0.38
N PRO A 523 -25.93 -2.89 1.52
CA PRO A 523 -27.36 -3.13 1.53
C PRO A 523 -28.12 -1.86 1.09
N SER A 524 -29.27 -2.07 0.46
CA SER A 524 -30.17 -0.97 0.09
C SER A 524 -30.57 -0.19 1.35
N PRO A 525 -30.70 1.14 1.29
CA PRO A 525 -31.13 1.93 2.43
C PRO A 525 -32.51 1.47 2.95
N VAL A 526 -32.64 1.38 4.27
CA VAL A 526 -33.91 1.12 4.95
C VAL A 526 -34.36 2.39 5.65
N ASP A 527 -35.59 2.82 5.39
CA ASP A 527 -36.19 3.95 6.11
C ASP A 527 -36.54 3.51 7.54
N PRO A 528 -35.94 4.12 8.58
CA PRO A 528 -36.23 3.74 9.95
C PRO A 528 -37.67 4.14 10.32
N VAL A 529 -38.38 3.26 11.00
CA VAL A 529 -39.65 3.58 11.66
C VAL A 529 -39.35 4.47 12.87
N PRO A 530 -40.13 5.54 13.12
CA PRO A 530 -39.95 6.39 14.29
C PRO A 530 -39.88 5.58 15.59
N GLU A 531 -38.78 5.76 16.32
CA GLU A 531 -38.51 5.07 17.58
C GLU A 531 -38.96 5.95 18.75
N ALA A 532 -39.73 5.39 19.67
CA ALA A 532 -40.05 6.01 20.95
C ALA A 532 -39.60 5.09 22.08
N ALA A 533 -38.84 5.62 23.04
CA ALA A 533 -38.31 4.82 24.14
C ALA A 533 -39.39 4.27 25.07
N GLY A 534 -40.56 4.92 25.14
CA GLY A 534 -41.62 4.56 26.07
C GLY A 534 -41.22 4.76 27.54
N ALA A 535 -41.99 4.16 28.44
CA ALA A 535 -41.65 4.09 29.86
C ALA A 535 -40.68 2.92 30.09
N GLY A 536 -39.54 3.17 30.71
CA GLY A 536 -38.57 2.12 31.04
C GLY A 536 -38.68 1.61 32.48
N SER A 537 -38.20 0.38 32.73
CA SER A 537 -38.21 -0.22 34.07
C SER A 537 -36.91 -0.97 34.38
N VAL A 538 -36.54 -1.01 35.68
CA VAL A 538 -35.49 -1.88 36.21
C VAL A 538 -36.12 -2.74 37.30
N SER A 539 -36.26 -4.03 37.03
CA SER A 539 -37.02 -4.97 37.85
C SER A 539 -36.14 -6.14 38.31
N ALA A 540 -36.27 -6.54 39.57
CA ALA A 540 -35.62 -7.75 40.07
C ALA A 540 -36.36 -9.00 39.55
N VAL A 541 -35.60 -9.99 39.08
CA VAL A 541 -36.12 -11.27 38.59
C VAL A 541 -35.39 -12.43 39.28
N ALA A 542 -35.87 -13.66 39.09
CA ALA A 542 -35.22 -14.83 39.68
C ALA A 542 -33.75 -14.94 39.25
N GLY A 543 -32.82 -14.75 40.19
CA GLY A 543 -31.38 -14.85 39.94
C GLY A 543 -30.74 -13.63 39.25
N GLY A 544 -31.42 -12.48 39.19
CA GLY A 544 -30.86 -11.30 38.54
C GLY A 544 -31.80 -10.10 38.38
N PHE A 545 -31.57 -9.33 37.31
CA PHE A 545 -32.31 -8.11 37.00
C PHE A 545 -32.70 -8.05 35.53
N TYR A 546 -33.84 -7.45 35.26
CA TYR A 546 -34.36 -7.17 33.93
C TYR A 546 -34.47 -5.65 33.76
N ILE A 547 -33.87 -5.13 32.69
CA ILE A 547 -33.80 -3.71 32.36
C ILE A 547 -34.43 -3.54 30.99
N GLU A 548 -35.50 -2.75 30.87
CA GLU A 548 -36.27 -2.65 29.62
C GLU A 548 -36.79 -1.24 29.34
N ASN A 549 -37.09 -1.01 28.07
CA ASN A 549 -37.95 0.05 27.55
C ASN A 549 -38.57 -0.45 26.23
N ASP A 550 -39.36 0.37 25.53
CA ASP A 550 -40.07 -0.04 24.31
C ASP A 550 -39.13 -0.37 23.12
N LEU A 551 -37.81 -0.19 23.27
CA LEU A 551 -36.84 -0.37 22.20
C LEU A 551 -35.79 -1.43 22.50
N ILE A 552 -35.40 -1.64 23.76
CA ILE A 552 -34.36 -2.59 24.12
C ILE A 552 -34.62 -3.20 25.49
N GLU A 553 -34.31 -4.48 25.60
CA GLU A 553 -34.46 -5.28 26.80
C GLU A 553 -33.15 -6.00 27.10
N MET A 554 -32.71 -5.97 28.36
CA MET A 554 -31.48 -6.60 28.83
C MET A 554 -31.77 -7.41 30.10
N THR A 555 -31.39 -8.69 30.07
CA THR A 555 -31.44 -9.56 31.26
C THR A 555 -30.04 -9.80 31.79
N LEU A 556 -29.82 -9.49 33.07
CA LEU A 556 -28.58 -9.73 33.79
C LEU A 556 -28.79 -10.82 34.85
N ALA A 557 -27.87 -11.77 34.96
CA ALA A 557 -27.80 -12.65 36.12
C ALA A 557 -26.83 -12.07 37.15
N VAL A 558 -27.25 -12.08 38.42
CA VAL A 558 -26.46 -11.62 39.55
C VAL A 558 -26.49 -12.69 40.64
N GLY A 559 -25.33 -13.26 40.96
CA GLY A 559 -25.20 -14.43 41.85
C GLY A 559 -23.76 -14.59 42.37
N PRO A 560 -23.02 -15.67 42.02
CA PRO A 560 -21.59 -15.73 42.34
C PRO A 560 -20.74 -14.74 41.51
N GLY A 561 -21.34 -14.14 40.47
CA GLY A 561 -20.79 -13.07 39.64
C GLY A 561 -21.89 -12.33 38.88
N LEU A 562 -21.52 -11.59 37.84
CA LEU A 562 -22.37 -10.76 36.99
C LEU A 562 -22.27 -11.20 35.53
N GLN A 563 -23.39 -11.54 34.90
CA GLN A 563 -23.42 -12.03 33.51
C GLN A 563 -24.55 -11.38 32.70
N LEU A 564 -24.29 -11.08 31.43
CA LEU A 564 -25.33 -10.81 30.44
C LEU A 564 -25.98 -12.14 30.05
N LYS A 565 -27.29 -12.27 30.28
CA LYS A 565 -28.05 -13.47 29.93
C LYS A 565 -28.74 -13.37 28.59
N ALA A 566 -29.32 -12.21 28.29
CA ALA A 566 -30.03 -11.98 27.05
C ALA A 566 -30.06 -10.48 26.74
N LEU A 567 -30.15 -10.18 25.44
CA LEU A 567 -30.50 -8.88 24.90
C LEU A 567 -31.61 -9.12 23.87
N SER A 568 -32.68 -8.35 23.90
CA SER A 568 -33.78 -8.44 22.94
C SER A 568 -34.19 -7.03 22.49
N THR A 569 -34.81 -6.95 21.32
CA THR A 569 -35.36 -5.69 20.82
C THR A 569 -36.55 -5.93 19.90
N PRO A 570 -37.67 -5.18 20.07
CA PRO A 570 -38.76 -5.18 19.11
C PRO A 570 -38.41 -4.48 17.78
N CYS A 571 -37.27 -3.79 17.70
CA CYS A 571 -36.83 -3.10 16.48
C CYS A 571 -36.41 -4.05 15.35
N LEU A 572 -36.40 -5.37 15.59
CA LEU A 572 -36.13 -6.41 14.60
C LEU A 572 -37.41 -6.97 13.93
N PHE A 573 -38.57 -6.34 14.16
CA PHE A 573 -39.84 -6.64 13.46
C PHE A 573 -40.27 -8.12 13.47
N GLY A 574 -39.99 -8.83 14.56
CA GLY A 574 -40.33 -10.24 14.75
C GLY A 574 -39.16 -11.21 14.59
N GLU A 575 -38.00 -10.74 14.11
CA GLU A 575 -36.76 -11.51 14.12
C GLU A 575 -36.09 -11.51 15.50
N GLU A 576 -35.33 -12.57 15.79
CA GLU A 576 -34.73 -12.78 17.11
C GLU A 576 -33.28 -12.27 17.16
N LEU A 577 -32.94 -11.52 18.21
CA LEU A 577 -31.55 -11.23 18.59
C LEU A 577 -31.05 -12.33 19.53
N LYS A 578 -30.02 -13.06 19.11
CA LYS A 578 -29.32 -14.05 19.93
C LYS A 578 -27.92 -13.56 20.27
N LEU A 579 -27.43 -14.00 21.43
CA LEU A 579 -26.06 -13.82 21.87
C LEU A 579 -25.65 -15.01 22.73
N THR A 580 -24.35 -15.18 22.98
CA THR A 580 -23.87 -16.14 23.97
C THR A 580 -23.94 -15.53 25.37
N PRO A 581 -24.71 -16.12 26.31
CA PRO A 581 -24.73 -15.64 27.69
C PRO A 581 -23.33 -15.69 28.31
N GLY A 582 -22.90 -14.59 28.92
CA GLY A 582 -21.51 -14.51 29.36
C GLY A 582 -21.14 -13.23 30.11
N SER A 583 -19.85 -12.99 30.19
CA SER A 583 -19.28 -11.88 30.95
C SER A 583 -19.46 -10.53 30.24
N LEU A 584 -19.78 -9.49 31.01
CA LEU A 584 -19.91 -8.11 30.56
C LEU A 584 -18.58 -7.36 30.53
N PHE A 585 -17.61 -7.81 31.32
CA PHE A 585 -16.27 -7.24 31.36
C PHE A 585 -15.23 -8.27 31.77
N GLU A 586 -13.98 -7.93 31.48
CA GLU A 586 -12.77 -8.61 31.95
C GLU A 586 -11.88 -7.58 32.67
N VAL A 587 -11.36 -7.95 33.84
CA VAL A 587 -10.33 -7.19 34.55
C VAL A 587 -9.14 -8.09 34.82
N GLY A 588 -7.92 -7.57 34.67
CA GLY A 588 -6.72 -8.39 34.82
C GLY A 588 -5.52 -7.63 35.34
N MET A 589 -4.52 -8.39 35.79
CA MET A 589 -3.22 -7.88 36.23
C MET A 589 -2.15 -8.96 35.97
N GLY A 590 -1.10 -8.62 35.23
CA GLY A 590 -0.12 -9.61 34.77
C GLY A 590 -0.82 -10.71 33.96
N ASP A 591 -0.53 -11.97 34.26
CA ASP A 591 -1.13 -13.12 33.57
C ASP A 591 -2.52 -13.52 34.09
N THR A 592 -3.00 -12.87 35.17
CA THR A 592 -4.32 -13.14 35.75
C THR A 592 -5.38 -12.31 35.03
N THR A 593 -6.43 -12.97 34.54
CA THR A 593 -7.65 -12.33 34.03
C THR A 593 -8.85 -12.91 34.78
N VAL A 594 -9.73 -12.03 35.24
CA VAL A 594 -10.96 -12.35 35.96
C VAL A 594 -12.12 -11.78 35.17
N THR A 595 -13.09 -12.62 34.86
CA THR A 595 -14.27 -12.21 34.12
C THR A 595 -15.37 -11.74 35.08
N SER A 596 -16.32 -10.94 34.59
CA SER A 596 -17.47 -10.53 35.42
C SER A 596 -18.29 -11.72 35.92
N ALA A 597 -18.26 -12.87 35.23
CA ALA A 597 -18.91 -14.11 35.69
C ALA A 597 -18.28 -14.71 36.96
N GLU A 598 -17.01 -14.40 37.23
CA GLU A 598 -16.21 -14.95 38.33
C GLU A 598 -15.98 -13.95 39.46
N ILE A 599 -16.29 -12.66 39.23
CA ILE A 599 -16.06 -11.58 40.20
C ILE A 599 -17.04 -11.67 41.36
N THR A 600 -16.59 -11.29 42.55
CA THR A 600 -17.50 -11.23 43.71
C THR A 600 -18.44 -10.04 43.55
N VAL A 601 -19.75 -10.25 43.67
CA VAL A 601 -20.77 -9.20 43.61
C VAL A 601 -21.34 -8.92 45.00
N GLY A 602 -21.52 -7.64 45.32
CA GLY A 602 -22.21 -7.17 46.52
C GLY A 602 -23.72 -7.10 46.32
N LYS A 603 -24.43 -6.56 47.32
CA LYS A 603 -25.90 -6.37 47.24
C LYS A 603 -26.24 -5.31 46.18
N PRO A 604 -26.98 -5.67 45.11
CA PRO A 604 -27.39 -4.71 44.10
C PRO A 604 -28.39 -3.70 44.64
N VAL A 605 -28.35 -2.49 44.09
CA VAL A 605 -29.25 -1.39 44.44
C VAL A 605 -29.94 -0.91 43.18
N VAL A 606 -31.27 -0.80 43.24
CA VAL A 606 -32.07 -0.17 42.19
C VAL A 606 -32.55 1.17 42.70
N THR A 607 -32.32 2.22 41.91
CA THR A 607 -32.82 3.57 42.17
C THR A 607 -33.61 4.06 40.97
N ASN A 608 -34.59 4.91 41.22
CA ASN A 608 -35.35 5.60 40.17
C ASN A 608 -35.14 7.09 40.38
N ALA A 609 -34.36 7.72 39.51
CA ALA A 609 -34.14 9.17 39.50
C ALA A 609 -34.77 9.73 38.22
N ASP A 610 -35.54 10.81 38.33
CA ASP A 610 -36.17 11.50 37.20
C ASP A 610 -37.02 10.60 36.26
N GLY A 611 -37.56 9.50 36.80
CA GLY A 611 -38.35 8.52 36.04
C GLY A 611 -37.52 7.47 35.29
N LEU A 612 -36.19 7.47 35.44
CA LEU A 612 -35.27 6.51 34.83
C LEU A 612 -34.68 5.58 35.89
N GLY A 613 -34.79 4.27 35.63
CA GLY A 613 -34.24 3.25 36.51
C GLY A 613 -32.73 3.07 36.34
N THR A 614 -32.02 2.96 37.46
CA THR A 614 -30.59 2.67 37.55
C THR A 614 -30.36 1.45 38.43
N LEU A 615 -29.64 0.46 37.90
CA LEU A 615 -29.09 -0.67 38.62
C LEU A 615 -27.61 -0.43 38.93
N THR A 616 -27.24 -0.47 40.21
CA THR A 616 -25.84 -0.45 40.67
C THR A 616 -25.50 -1.78 41.33
N VAL A 617 -24.44 -2.44 40.85
CA VAL A 617 -23.93 -3.71 41.37
C VAL A 617 -22.51 -3.49 41.89
N PRO A 618 -22.29 -3.50 43.22
CA PRO A 618 -20.94 -3.48 43.77
C PRO A 618 -20.15 -4.73 43.34
N ILE A 619 -18.86 -4.57 43.02
CA ILE A 619 -17.99 -5.65 42.54
C ILE A 619 -16.64 -5.65 43.26
N ASP A 620 -16.06 -6.83 43.45
CA ASP A 620 -14.75 -7.02 44.09
C ASP A 620 -14.00 -8.20 43.46
N ALA A 621 -12.86 -7.91 42.82
CA ALA A 621 -11.98 -8.89 42.17
C ALA A 621 -10.85 -9.39 43.09
N ARG A 622 -10.72 -8.85 44.32
CA ARG A 622 -9.65 -9.25 45.25
C ARG A 622 -9.68 -10.75 45.58
N PRO A 623 -10.84 -11.39 45.80
CA PRO A 623 -10.88 -12.83 46.07
C PRO A 623 -10.31 -13.70 44.93
N GLN A 624 -10.26 -13.15 43.71
CA GLN A 624 -9.70 -13.79 42.51
C GLN A 624 -8.25 -13.34 42.22
N GLY A 625 -7.62 -12.61 43.15
CA GLY A 625 -6.20 -12.20 43.05
C GLY A 625 -5.95 -10.90 42.28
N VAL A 626 -6.99 -10.16 41.91
CA VAL A 626 -6.85 -8.86 41.23
C VAL A 626 -7.28 -7.73 42.18
N PRO A 627 -6.39 -6.78 42.55
CA PRO A 627 -6.67 -5.76 43.57
C PRO A 627 -7.55 -4.60 43.06
N LEU A 628 -8.64 -4.92 42.37
CA LEU A 628 -9.65 -3.99 41.85
C LEU A 628 -10.99 -4.24 42.53
N ALA A 629 -11.66 -3.17 42.94
CA ALA A 629 -13.05 -3.20 43.39
C ALA A 629 -13.75 -1.90 42.98
N GLY A 630 -15.08 -1.93 42.99
CA GLY A 630 -15.89 -0.78 42.60
C GLY A 630 -17.33 -1.18 42.30
N GLU A 631 -17.88 -0.72 41.19
CA GLU A 631 -19.28 -0.97 40.83
C GLU A 631 -19.49 -1.02 39.31
N PHE A 632 -20.42 -1.88 38.90
CA PHE A 632 -21.05 -1.84 37.58
C PHE A 632 -22.37 -1.09 37.69
N VAL A 633 -22.65 -0.21 36.73
CA VAL A 633 -23.88 0.57 36.68
C VAL A 633 -24.55 0.41 35.32
N ALA A 634 -25.84 0.08 35.32
CA ALA A 634 -26.70 0.06 34.13
C ALA A 634 -27.88 1.02 34.35
N GLU A 635 -28.01 2.01 33.47
CA GLU A 635 -28.93 3.14 33.60
C GLU A 635 -29.76 3.27 32.32
N LEU A 636 -31.08 3.41 32.45
CA LEU A 636 -31.94 3.71 31.32
C LEU A 636 -31.74 5.16 30.89
N GLY A 637 -31.35 5.40 29.64
CA GLY A 637 -31.19 6.75 29.10
C GLY A 637 -32.49 7.33 28.56
N GLU A 638 -32.66 8.65 28.67
CA GLU A 638 -33.84 9.41 28.18
C GLU A 638 -34.19 9.14 26.71
N LYS A 639 -33.19 8.80 25.90
CA LYS A 639 -33.35 8.51 24.45
C LYS A 639 -33.55 7.03 24.14
N GLY A 640 -33.78 6.18 25.14
CA GLY A 640 -34.12 4.76 24.96
C GLY A 640 -32.94 3.79 24.84
N GLY A 641 -31.73 4.20 25.18
CA GLY A 641 -30.57 3.31 25.26
C GLY A 641 -30.29 2.85 26.69
N ILE A 642 -29.58 1.74 26.86
CA ILE A 642 -29.05 1.31 28.17
C ILE A 642 -27.62 1.82 28.29
N ARG A 643 -27.39 2.76 29.19
CA ARG A 643 -26.08 3.34 29.51
C ARG A 643 -25.37 2.47 30.54
N LEU A 644 -24.20 1.97 30.18
CA LEU A 644 -23.35 1.10 30.98
C LEU A 644 -22.11 1.87 31.46
N ARG A 645 -21.76 1.70 32.73
CA ARG A 645 -20.52 2.22 33.34
C ARG A 645 -19.87 1.15 34.22
N LEU A 646 -18.54 1.14 34.22
CA LEU A 646 -17.71 0.33 35.11
C LEU A 646 -16.76 1.28 35.84
N ASN A 647 -17.01 1.47 37.13
CA ASN A 647 -16.23 2.35 38.00
C ASN A 647 -15.35 1.47 38.89
N LEU A 648 -14.03 1.49 38.68
CA LEU A 648 -13.09 0.67 39.43
C LEU A 648 -12.12 1.54 40.24
N ARG A 649 -11.45 0.94 41.21
CA ARG A 649 -10.40 1.57 41.99
C ARG A 649 -9.30 0.56 42.32
N ASN A 650 -8.06 1.02 42.32
CA ASN A 650 -6.97 0.28 42.95
C ASN A 650 -7.20 0.22 44.46
N VAL A 651 -7.60 -0.95 44.95
CA VAL A 651 -7.83 -1.20 46.39
C VAL A 651 -6.69 -1.99 47.04
N GLY A 652 -5.58 -2.18 46.32
CA GLY A 652 -4.35 -2.74 46.84
C GLY A 652 -3.42 -1.69 47.45
N GLU A 653 -2.29 -2.14 47.98
CA GLU A 653 -1.28 -1.28 48.62
C GLU A 653 -0.18 -0.79 47.65
N LYS A 654 -0.18 -1.28 46.41
CA LYS A 654 0.86 -0.99 45.41
C LYS A 654 0.27 -0.40 44.14
N THR A 655 1.09 0.38 43.44
CA THR A 655 0.80 0.78 42.06
C THR A 655 0.67 -0.46 41.18
N MET A 656 -0.32 -0.47 40.29
CA MET A 656 -0.55 -1.57 39.35
C MET A 656 -0.86 -1.07 37.95
N VAL A 657 -0.72 -1.97 36.97
CA VAL A 657 -1.11 -1.76 35.57
C VAL A 657 -2.19 -2.79 35.25
N PRO A 658 -3.47 -2.45 35.44
CA PRO A 658 -4.56 -3.37 35.16
C PRO A 658 -4.94 -3.35 33.67
N ARG A 659 -5.44 -4.50 33.20
CA ARG A 659 -6.15 -4.60 31.92
C ARG A 659 -7.64 -4.52 32.18
N VAL A 660 -8.37 -3.78 31.35
CA VAL A 660 -9.82 -3.62 31.49
C VAL A 660 -10.47 -3.68 30.11
N ARG A 661 -11.38 -4.63 29.91
CA ARG A 661 -12.22 -4.72 28.71
C ARG A 661 -13.68 -4.60 29.11
N PHE A 662 -14.37 -3.58 28.61
CA PHE A 662 -15.76 -3.28 28.97
C PHE A 662 -16.42 -2.28 27.99
N PRO A 663 -17.67 -2.50 27.56
CA PRO A 663 -18.44 -3.73 27.73
C PRO A 663 -17.95 -4.83 26.78
N LEU A 664 -18.39 -6.06 27.05
CA LEU A 664 -18.23 -7.22 26.18
C LEU A 664 -19.61 -7.78 25.86
N VAL A 665 -19.88 -8.01 24.57
CA VAL A 665 -21.05 -8.75 24.10
C VAL A 665 -20.57 -9.74 23.04
N ARG A 666 -20.92 -11.02 23.21
CA ARG A 666 -20.37 -12.13 22.42
C ARG A 666 -21.42 -12.79 21.53
N ASP A 667 -21.00 -13.23 20.35
CA ASP A 667 -21.78 -14.03 19.40
C ASP A 667 -23.15 -13.43 19.04
N ILE A 668 -23.22 -12.10 18.86
CA ILE A 668 -24.45 -11.43 18.44
C ILE A 668 -24.88 -11.98 17.07
N ARG A 669 -26.13 -12.42 16.98
CA ARG A 669 -26.79 -12.89 15.75
C ARG A 669 -28.18 -12.30 15.65
N MET A 670 -28.56 -11.82 14.48
CA MET A 670 -29.87 -11.28 14.17
C MET A 670 -30.48 -12.09 13.04
N GLY A 671 -31.23 -13.14 13.37
CA GLY A 671 -31.55 -14.21 12.42
C GLY A 671 -30.35 -15.15 12.20
N SER A 672 -29.92 -15.33 10.95
CA SER A 672 -28.70 -16.09 10.62
C SER A 672 -27.41 -15.27 10.77
N VAL A 673 -26.26 -15.94 10.81
CA VAL A 673 -24.95 -15.26 10.82
C VAL A 673 -24.75 -14.46 9.54
N GLU A 674 -25.14 -14.99 8.39
CA GLU A 674 -25.05 -14.32 7.08
C GLU A 674 -25.93 -13.06 7.01
N GLU A 675 -27.06 -13.05 7.71
CA GLU A 675 -27.96 -11.90 7.82
C GLU A 675 -27.49 -10.84 8.82
N THR A 676 -26.51 -11.17 9.67
CA THR A 676 -25.99 -10.25 10.69
C THR A 676 -24.88 -9.37 10.10
N TRP A 677 -25.19 -8.11 9.82
CA TRP A 677 -24.22 -7.11 9.34
C TRP A 677 -23.60 -6.33 10.49
N TYR A 678 -22.49 -5.64 10.23
CA TYR A 678 -21.88 -4.71 11.16
C TYR A 678 -21.37 -3.43 10.49
N LEU A 679 -21.31 -2.36 11.28
CA LEU A 679 -20.55 -1.14 11.01
C LEU A 679 -19.36 -1.08 11.98
N TYR A 680 -18.15 -1.09 11.43
CA TYR A 680 -16.92 -0.80 12.17
C TYR A 680 -16.36 0.54 11.69
N ALA A 681 -16.56 1.59 12.49
CA ALA A 681 -16.34 3.00 12.14
C ALA A 681 -14.87 3.44 12.18
N ARG A 682 -13.95 2.54 11.77
CA ARG A 682 -12.55 2.89 11.54
C ARG A 682 -12.39 3.89 10.40
N LYS A 683 -11.21 4.48 10.23
CA LYS A 683 -10.90 5.30 9.05
C LYS A 683 -11.24 4.56 7.74
N GLY A 684 -12.04 5.18 6.90
CA GLY A 684 -12.58 4.61 5.64
C GLY A 684 -13.91 3.85 5.80
N GLY A 685 -14.31 3.49 7.02
CA GLY A 685 -15.51 2.71 7.33
C GLY A 685 -15.45 1.26 6.86
N VAL A 686 -16.00 0.33 7.63
CA VAL A 686 -16.28 -1.04 7.18
C VAL A 686 -17.74 -1.35 7.45
N ILE A 687 -18.50 -1.64 6.39
CA ILE A 687 -19.88 -2.09 6.46
C ILE A 687 -19.92 -3.44 5.75
N SER A 688 -20.20 -4.52 6.48
CA SER A 688 -20.05 -5.87 5.95
C SER A 688 -20.81 -6.91 6.78
N ASN A 689 -21.06 -8.07 6.19
CA ASN A 689 -21.51 -9.29 6.86
C ASN A 689 -20.49 -10.44 6.73
N ARG A 690 -19.28 -10.17 6.24
CA ARG A 690 -18.23 -11.19 6.08
C ARG A 690 -17.43 -11.38 7.37
N PRO A 691 -16.74 -12.53 7.54
CA PRO A 691 -15.80 -12.74 8.63
C PRO A 691 -14.79 -11.60 8.72
N PHE A 692 -14.51 -11.15 9.94
CA PHE A 692 -13.72 -9.96 10.20
C PHE A 692 -13.16 -9.99 11.60
N HIS A 693 -11.98 -9.43 11.80
CA HIS A 693 -11.41 -9.27 13.13
C HIS A 693 -10.45 -8.09 13.12
N GLU A 694 -10.79 -7.04 13.86
CA GLU A 694 -9.95 -5.86 14.02
C GLU A 694 -10.02 -5.32 15.44
N ARG A 695 -8.90 -4.73 15.86
CA ARG A 695 -8.74 -3.99 17.11
C ARG A 695 -7.98 -2.71 16.81
N LYS A 696 -8.66 -1.56 16.89
CA LYS A 696 -8.11 -0.25 16.47
C LYS A 696 -8.14 0.77 17.58
N ALA A 697 -7.06 1.54 17.70
CA ALA A 697 -6.95 2.59 18.70
C ALA A 697 -7.89 3.76 18.37
N SER A 698 -8.53 4.34 19.39
CA SER A 698 -9.29 5.58 19.24
C SER A 698 -8.37 6.71 18.79
N GLY A 699 -8.78 7.45 17.77
CA GLY A 699 -7.94 8.43 17.08
C GLY A 699 -7.85 8.14 15.58
N GLY A 700 -6.66 8.25 15.00
CA GLY A 700 -6.49 8.14 13.53
C GLY A 700 -6.87 6.80 12.91
N GLU A 701 -6.88 5.72 13.70
CA GLU A 701 -7.36 4.42 13.23
C GLU A 701 -8.88 4.28 13.40
N TYR A 702 -9.46 4.81 14.49
CA TYR A 702 -10.88 4.75 14.82
C TYR A 702 -11.40 6.12 15.29
N PRO A 703 -11.83 6.98 14.35
CA PRO A 703 -12.10 8.40 14.65
C PRO A 703 -13.50 8.67 15.23
N LEU A 704 -14.47 7.79 15.01
CA LEU A 704 -15.85 7.97 15.47
C LEU A 704 -16.17 7.04 16.64
N GLN A 705 -17.02 7.47 17.55
CA GLN A 705 -17.31 6.73 18.78
C GLN A 705 -18.56 5.83 18.68
N VAL A 706 -18.66 5.09 17.57
CA VAL A 706 -19.82 4.27 17.24
C VAL A 706 -19.42 2.98 16.54
N LEU A 707 -20.17 1.92 16.85
CA LEU A 707 -20.13 0.62 16.22
C LEU A 707 -21.59 0.15 16.10
N ASP A 708 -21.90 -0.66 15.09
CA ASP A 708 -23.25 -1.21 14.93
C ASP A 708 -23.24 -2.69 14.55
N VAL A 709 -24.26 -3.41 15.00
CA VAL A 709 -24.63 -4.76 14.52
C VAL A 709 -26.09 -4.69 14.10
N PHE A 710 -26.39 -5.02 12.85
CA PHE A 710 -27.70 -4.73 12.25
C PHE A 710 -28.09 -5.78 11.21
N ARG A 711 -29.35 -5.75 10.76
CA ARG A 711 -29.82 -6.50 9.59
C ARG A 711 -29.95 -5.59 8.38
N ALA A 712 -29.63 -6.13 7.20
CA ALA A 712 -29.71 -5.40 5.94
C ALA A 712 -31.12 -4.93 5.56
N ASP A 713 -32.16 -5.60 6.07
CA ASP A 713 -33.57 -5.29 5.84
C ASP A 713 -34.20 -4.42 6.95
N GLY A 714 -33.43 -4.06 7.98
CA GLY A 714 -33.84 -3.15 9.04
C GLY A 714 -33.75 -3.77 10.43
N GLY A 715 -33.40 -2.94 11.41
CA GLY A 715 -33.24 -3.35 12.79
C GLY A 715 -31.78 -3.56 13.17
N GLY A 716 -31.39 -3.13 14.37
CA GLY A 716 -30.01 -3.29 14.85
C GLY A 716 -29.81 -2.82 16.28
N VAL A 717 -28.59 -2.97 16.79
CA VAL A 717 -28.13 -2.49 18.09
C VAL A 717 -26.78 -1.79 17.92
N ALA A 718 -26.81 -0.47 18.08
CA ALA A 718 -25.62 0.35 18.08
C ALA A 718 -24.95 0.35 19.46
N MET A 719 -23.62 0.31 19.47
CA MET A 719 -22.80 0.58 20.64
C MET A 719 -22.09 1.93 20.46
N LEU A 720 -22.41 2.90 21.32
CA LEU A 720 -21.83 4.23 21.30
C LEU A 720 -21.07 4.48 22.60
N THR A 721 -19.97 5.22 22.56
CA THR A 721 -19.37 5.77 23.80
C THR A 721 -19.66 7.25 23.90
N GLU A 722 -20.09 7.70 25.07
CA GLU A 722 -20.31 9.11 25.34
C GLU A 722 -19.07 9.77 25.97
N ASP A 723 -17.94 9.73 25.26
CA ASP A 723 -16.69 10.34 25.73
C ASP A 723 -16.48 11.72 25.10
N THR A 724 -16.27 12.72 25.94
CA THR A 724 -15.97 14.10 25.54
C THR A 724 -14.57 14.55 25.95
N VAL A 725 -13.81 13.67 26.62
CA VAL A 725 -12.47 13.95 27.16
C VAL A 725 -11.36 13.23 26.39
N GLY A 726 -11.65 12.14 25.68
CA GLY A 726 -10.67 11.49 24.82
C GLY A 726 -9.88 10.42 25.57
N SER A 727 -10.60 9.56 26.31
CA SER A 727 -10.03 8.38 26.95
C SER A 727 -9.39 7.48 25.92
N TYR A 728 -8.11 7.17 26.09
CA TYR A 728 -7.43 6.32 25.14
C TYR A 728 -7.86 4.86 25.32
N ARG A 729 -8.37 4.25 24.24
CA ARG A 729 -9.01 2.93 24.23
C ARG A 729 -8.99 2.34 22.83
N PHE A 730 -9.31 1.07 22.71
CA PHE A 730 -9.36 0.33 21.46
C PHE A 730 -10.77 -0.21 21.23
N TRP A 731 -11.24 -0.07 19.99
CA TRP A 731 -12.51 -0.64 19.53
C TRP A 731 -12.25 -2.02 18.94
N GLU A 732 -12.99 -3.02 19.40
CA GLU A 732 -12.86 -4.40 18.96
C GLU A 732 -14.16 -4.87 18.29
N LEU A 733 -14.01 -5.47 17.11
CA LEU A 733 -15.08 -6.22 16.46
C LEU A 733 -14.49 -7.50 15.88
N ALA A 734 -15.10 -8.64 16.21
CA ALA A 734 -14.84 -9.91 15.54
C ALA A 734 -16.14 -10.47 15.00
N LYS A 735 -16.10 -11.09 13.83
CA LYS A 735 -17.20 -11.87 13.27
C LYS A 735 -16.66 -13.17 12.69
N ASP A 736 -17.29 -14.27 13.07
CA ASP A 736 -17.03 -15.62 12.56
C ASP A 736 -18.34 -16.39 12.35
N GLU A 737 -18.30 -17.72 12.37
CA GLU A 737 -19.47 -18.60 12.21
C GLU A 737 -20.37 -18.65 13.45
N GLN A 738 -19.92 -18.11 14.59
CA GLN A 738 -20.69 -18.09 15.83
C GLN A 738 -21.53 -16.81 15.96
N GLY A 739 -21.01 -15.67 15.49
CA GLY A 739 -21.73 -14.39 15.49
C GLY A 739 -20.78 -13.19 15.45
N VAL A 740 -21.24 -12.06 15.98
CA VAL A 740 -20.44 -10.83 16.12
C VAL A 740 -20.10 -10.57 17.58
N ASP A 741 -18.81 -10.48 17.86
CA ASP A 741 -18.26 -9.99 19.12
C ASP A 741 -17.97 -8.50 19.03
N ILE A 742 -18.38 -7.76 20.05
CA ILE A 742 -18.08 -6.33 20.18
C ILE A 742 -17.48 -6.05 21.55
N GLY A 743 -16.53 -5.12 21.59
CA GLY A 743 -15.96 -4.70 22.87
C GLY A 743 -15.06 -3.48 22.79
N ILE A 744 -14.71 -2.98 23.98
CA ILE A 744 -13.76 -1.89 24.16
C ILE A 744 -12.68 -2.34 25.12
N ASP A 745 -11.42 -2.15 24.72
CA ASP A 745 -10.25 -2.42 25.54
C ASP A 745 -9.57 -1.10 25.95
N TYR A 746 -9.31 -0.90 27.23
CA TYR A 746 -8.80 0.37 27.75
C TYR A 746 -7.28 0.42 27.76
N TRP A 747 -6.73 1.62 27.55
CA TRP A 747 -5.28 1.81 27.58
C TRP A 747 -4.69 1.47 28.96
N GLU A 748 -3.74 0.53 28.97
CA GLU A 748 -3.01 0.13 30.16
C GLU A 748 -2.08 1.25 30.64
N ARG A 749 -2.22 1.64 31.90
CA ARG A 749 -1.31 2.57 32.58
C ARG A 749 -1.17 2.22 34.04
N GLU A 750 -0.17 2.80 34.70
CA GLU A 750 -0.03 2.74 36.14
C GLU A 750 -1.17 3.48 36.84
N TYR A 751 -1.74 2.85 37.87
CA TYR A 751 -2.70 3.40 38.82
C TYR A 751 -2.17 3.27 40.24
N ALA A 752 -2.05 4.40 40.96
CA ALA A 752 -1.61 4.43 42.35
C ALA A 752 -2.63 3.78 43.30
N PRO A 753 -2.23 3.36 44.51
CA PRO A 753 -3.17 2.92 45.54
C PRO A 753 -4.28 3.95 45.77
N GLY A 754 -5.54 3.49 45.75
CA GLY A 754 -6.71 4.34 45.88
C GLY A 754 -7.08 5.13 44.62
N GLU A 755 -6.31 5.10 43.54
CA GLU A 755 -6.65 5.79 42.29
C GLU A 755 -7.86 5.15 41.59
N ALA A 756 -8.76 5.99 41.09
CA ALA A 756 -9.92 5.56 40.34
C ALA A 756 -9.55 5.20 38.89
N LEU A 757 -10.15 4.15 38.38
CA LEU A 757 -10.13 3.73 36.99
C LEU A 757 -11.57 3.75 36.48
N GLU A 758 -11.91 4.82 35.79
CA GLU A 758 -13.23 5.01 35.19
C GLU A 758 -13.19 4.59 33.72
N THR A 759 -14.19 3.82 33.33
CA THR A 759 -14.47 3.52 31.92
C THR A 759 -15.35 4.63 31.33
N VAL A 760 -15.32 4.78 30.00
CA VAL A 760 -16.22 5.73 29.33
C VAL A 760 -17.66 5.21 29.35
N PRO A 761 -18.67 6.06 29.60
CA PRO A 761 -20.06 5.64 29.52
C PRO A 761 -20.37 5.08 28.13
N THR A 762 -20.91 3.87 28.08
CA THR A 762 -21.20 3.16 26.83
C THR A 762 -22.69 2.90 26.72
N VAL A 763 -23.32 3.29 25.62
CA VAL A 763 -24.76 3.13 25.40
C VAL A 763 -24.99 2.01 24.39
N LEU A 764 -25.80 1.02 24.77
CA LEU A 764 -26.39 0.07 23.85
C LEU A 764 -27.76 0.60 23.42
N ARG A 765 -27.94 0.83 22.12
CA ARG A 765 -29.14 1.47 21.57
C ARG A 765 -29.68 0.70 20.38
N ALA A 766 -30.84 0.07 20.57
CA ALA A 766 -31.56 -0.55 19.46
C ALA A 766 -32.19 0.47 18.52
N HIS A 767 -32.28 0.15 17.23
CA HIS A 767 -32.88 1.00 16.21
C HIS A 767 -33.59 0.18 15.14
N THR A 768 -34.50 0.80 14.39
CA THR A 768 -35.33 0.13 13.36
C THR A 768 -34.73 0.21 11.95
N GLY A 769 -33.73 1.06 11.73
CA GLY A 769 -33.03 1.22 10.45
C GLY A 769 -31.80 0.33 10.28
N ASP A 770 -30.90 0.72 9.39
CA ASP A 770 -29.58 0.10 9.17
C ASP A 770 -28.45 0.93 9.83
N TRP A 771 -27.19 0.62 9.49
CA TRP A 771 -25.99 1.37 9.94
C TRP A 771 -26.08 2.90 9.78
N ARG A 772 -26.88 3.42 8.84
CA ARG A 772 -27.10 4.87 8.67
C ARG A 772 -27.87 5.43 9.85
N ARG A 773 -28.81 4.67 10.42
CA ARG A 773 -29.54 5.05 11.63
C ARG A 773 -28.62 5.06 12.85
N ALA A 774 -27.72 4.08 13.00
CA ALA A 774 -26.70 4.09 14.05
C ALA A 774 -25.80 5.34 13.97
N LEU A 775 -25.34 5.71 12.77
CA LEU A 775 -24.59 6.96 12.56
C LEU A 775 -25.43 8.22 12.83
N ALA A 776 -26.73 8.20 12.50
CA ALA A 776 -27.63 9.31 12.81
C ALA A 776 -27.80 9.50 14.33
N LEU A 777 -28.00 8.42 15.08
CA LEU A 777 -28.05 8.43 16.55
C LEU A 777 -26.76 8.98 17.15
N TYR A 778 -25.61 8.53 16.63
CA TYR A 778 -24.31 9.08 17.03
C TYR A 778 -24.21 10.58 16.74
N ARG A 779 -24.61 11.02 15.55
CA ARG A 779 -24.59 12.44 15.17
C ARG A 779 -25.51 13.29 16.05
N GLU A 780 -26.69 12.79 16.41
CA GLU A 780 -27.59 13.46 17.36
C GLU A 780 -26.93 13.69 18.72
N TRP A 781 -26.13 12.73 19.21
CA TRP A 781 -25.34 12.90 20.42
C TRP A 781 -24.19 13.89 20.22
N VAL A 782 -23.42 13.77 19.14
CA VAL A 782 -22.31 14.69 18.83
C VAL A 782 -22.76 16.15 18.81
N GLN A 783 -23.95 16.44 18.27
CA GLN A 783 -24.51 17.80 18.22
C GLN A 783 -24.69 18.46 19.60
N THR A 784 -24.80 17.66 20.67
CA THR A 784 -24.98 18.16 22.04
C THR A 784 -23.71 18.79 22.62
N TRP A 785 -22.52 18.32 22.22
CA TRP A 785 -21.25 18.75 22.83
C TRP A 785 -20.23 19.30 21.84
N TYR A 786 -20.24 18.86 20.58
CA TYR A 786 -19.23 19.26 19.60
C TYR A 786 -19.35 20.74 19.25
N ARG A 787 -18.25 21.48 19.45
CA ARG A 787 -18.14 22.90 19.13
C ARG A 787 -16.77 23.14 18.51
N ALA A 788 -16.73 23.39 17.20
CA ALA A 788 -15.50 23.84 16.55
C ALA A 788 -14.98 25.10 17.24
N GLN A 789 -13.70 25.12 17.60
CA GLN A 789 -13.11 26.25 18.33
C GLN A 789 -13.02 27.53 17.48
N SER A 790 -13.07 27.38 16.15
CA SER A 790 -13.11 28.48 15.19
C SER A 790 -14.15 28.20 14.10
N PRO A 791 -14.79 29.24 13.52
CA PRO A 791 -15.66 29.06 12.35
C PRO A 791 -14.91 28.38 11.20
N ARG A 792 -15.49 27.31 10.67
CA ARG A 792 -14.95 26.61 9.50
C ARG A 792 -14.94 27.55 8.30
N GLN A 793 -13.84 27.54 7.56
CA GLN A 793 -13.69 28.37 6.37
C GLN A 793 -14.38 27.69 5.17
N PRO A 794 -15.42 28.29 4.56
CA PRO A 794 -16.16 27.65 3.48
C PRO A 794 -15.28 27.28 2.29
N TRP A 795 -14.33 28.15 1.94
CA TRP A 795 -13.41 27.94 0.81
C TRP A 795 -12.56 26.67 0.95
N MET A 796 -12.37 26.12 2.16
CA MET A 796 -11.60 24.90 2.35
C MET A 796 -12.34 23.67 1.80
N GLN A 797 -13.69 23.69 1.79
CA GLN A 797 -14.50 22.62 1.20
C GLN A 797 -14.43 22.62 -0.33
N ASP A 798 -14.06 23.76 -0.93
CA ASP A 798 -13.95 23.94 -2.38
C ASP A 798 -12.53 23.63 -2.91
N VAL A 799 -11.57 23.29 -2.05
CA VAL A 799 -10.21 22.91 -2.47
C VAL A 799 -10.26 21.54 -3.13
N TYR A 800 -10.08 21.49 -4.44
CA TYR A 800 -10.00 20.24 -5.21
C TYR A 800 -8.55 19.80 -5.41
N TYR A 801 -7.67 20.74 -5.79
CA TYR A 801 -6.26 20.46 -5.99
C TYR A 801 -5.36 21.12 -4.95
N TYR A 802 -4.91 20.29 -4.01
CA TYR A 802 -3.90 20.57 -3.00
C TYR A 802 -2.54 20.06 -3.47
N GLN A 803 -1.60 20.97 -3.74
CA GLN A 803 -0.26 20.61 -4.22
C GLN A 803 0.81 20.95 -3.17
N GLN A 804 1.58 19.94 -2.78
CA GLN A 804 2.77 20.11 -1.97
C GLN A 804 4.00 20.46 -2.81
N THR A 805 4.85 21.36 -2.32
CA THR A 805 6.19 21.61 -2.85
C THR A 805 7.17 21.93 -1.73
N VAL A 806 8.47 21.90 -2.00
CA VAL A 806 9.51 22.26 -1.02
C VAL A 806 10.06 23.65 -1.32
N ILE A 807 10.46 24.40 -0.29
CA ILE A 807 10.96 25.77 -0.46
C ILE A 807 12.13 25.85 -1.46
N GLY A 808 12.99 24.83 -1.50
CA GLY A 808 14.13 24.76 -2.41
C GLY A 808 13.77 24.58 -3.90
N ARG A 809 12.52 24.26 -4.24
CA ARG A 809 12.03 24.22 -5.64
C ARG A 809 11.48 25.56 -6.10
N ILE A 810 10.91 26.33 -5.18
CA ILE A 810 10.30 27.64 -5.46
C ILE A 810 11.26 28.80 -5.22
N ARG A 811 12.40 28.53 -4.58
CA ARG A 811 13.50 29.49 -4.43
C ARG A 811 14.82 28.85 -4.78
N ASP A 812 15.53 29.48 -5.71
CA ASP A 812 16.89 29.12 -6.06
C ASP A 812 17.86 29.58 -4.97
N ARG A 813 18.57 28.64 -4.34
CA ARG A 813 19.52 28.95 -3.25
C ARG A 813 20.77 29.69 -3.73
N GLN A 814 21.18 29.50 -4.99
CA GLN A 814 22.40 30.12 -5.53
C GLN A 814 22.15 31.57 -5.94
N THR A 815 21.03 31.82 -6.61
CA THR A 815 20.69 33.17 -7.12
C THR A 815 19.80 33.95 -6.17
N GLY A 816 19.15 33.28 -5.22
CA GLY A 816 18.17 33.87 -4.31
C GLY A 816 16.80 34.15 -4.94
N ALA A 817 16.62 33.84 -6.23
CA ALA A 817 15.43 34.15 -7.00
C ALA A 817 14.24 33.25 -6.63
N TRP A 818 13.05 33.85 -6.53
CA TRP A 818 11.77 33.17 -6.34
C TRP A 818 11.14 32.84 -7.69
N ARG A 819 10.60 31.62 -7.83
CA ARG A 819 10.02 31.06 -9.07
C ARG A 819 8.52 30.80 -8.92
N ILE A 820 7.80 31.74 -8.29
CA ILE A 820 6.38 31.55 -7.93
C ILE A 820 5.48 31.44 -9.18
N PRO A 821 5.55 32.35 -10.17
CA PRO A 821 4.70 32.25 -11.37
C PRO A 821 4.93 30.96 -12.14
N GLU A 822 6.19 30.57 -12.34
CA GLU A 822 6.56 29.36 -13.08
C GLU A 822 6.06 28.11 -12.35
N THR A 823 6.16 28.09 -11.02
CA THR A 823 5.67 26.98 -10.19
C THR A 823 4.16 26.82 -10.31
N ILE A 824 3.41 27.92 -10.16
CA ILE A 824 1.94 27.90 -10.25
C ILE A 824 1.50 27.46 -11.65
N GLN A 825 2.12 28.02 -12.68
CA GLN A 825 1.79 27.67 -14.06
C GLN A 825 2.07 26.20 -14.34
N THR A 826 3.21 25.68 -13.88
CA THR A 826 3.57 24.26 -14.04
C THR A 826 2.49 23.33 -13.48
N TYR A 827 1.96 23.61 -12.29
CA TYR A 827 0.91 22.76 -11.70
C TYR A 827 -0.45 22.92 -12.39
N ARG A 828 -0.79 24.13 -12.85
CA ARG A 828 -1.98 24.36 -13.68
C ARG A 828 -1.88 23.64 -15.02
N ASP A 829 -0.70 23.58 -15.62
CA ASP A 829 -0.49 22.85 -16.88
C ASP A 829 -0.64 21.33 -16.66
N TYR A 830 -0.27 20.81 -15.49
CA TYR A 830 -0.44 19.39 -15.17
C TYR A 830 -1.87 18.97 -14.84
N PHE A 831 -2.61 19.80 -14.08
CA PHE A 831 -3.89 19.38 -13.49
C PHE A 831 -5.09 20.24 -13.91
N GLY A 832 -4.87 21.32 -14.68
CA GLY A 832 -5.90 22.26 -15.13
C GLY A 832 -6.30 23.34 -14.12
N CYS A 833 -5.91 23.20 -12.85
CA CYS A 833 -6.12 24.19 -11.80
C CYS A 833 -4.96 24.19 -10.78
N LEU A 834 -5.06 25.03 -9.76
CA LEU A 834 -4.28 24.96 -8.53
C LEU A 834 -5.01 25.79 -7.46
N ASP A 835 -5.61 25.12 -6.47
CA ASP A 835 -6.43 25.79 -5.46
C ASP A 835 -5.63 26.10 -4.20
N TYR A 836 -4.72 25.21 -3.84
CA TYR A 836 -3.92 25.30 -2.61
C TYR A 836 -2.47 24.86 -2.86
N LEU A 837 -1.51 25.73 -2.58
CA LEU A 837 -0.08 25.46 -2.64
C LEU A 837 0.50 25.35 -1.23
N HIS A 838 0.99 24.18 -0.88
CA HIS A 838 1.53 23.87 0.44
C HIS A 838 3.06 23.78 0.42
N ILE A 839 3.74 24.59 1.24
CA ILE A 839 5.21 24.72 1.24
C ILE A 839 5.83 23.96 2.41
N PHE A 840 6.62 22.94 2.07
CA PHE A 840 7.48 22.16 2.96
C PHE A 840 8.85 22.78 3.18
N ASP A 841 9.46 22.42 4.31
CA ASP A 841 10.85 22.72 4.69
C ASP A 841 11.22 24.22 4.69
N PHE A 842 10.26 25.12 4.85
CA PHE A 842 10.54 26.56 4.92
C PHE A 842 11.35 26.96 6.17
N GLY A 843 11.31 26.14 7.22
CA GLY A 843 12.09 26.30 8.44
C GLY A 843 13.44 25.58 8.43
N ALA A 844 13.79 24.86 7.35
CA ALA A 844 14.96 23.99 7.36
C ALA A 844 16.26 24.79 7.28
N SER A 845 17.17 24.52 8.22
CA SER A 845 18.49 25.15 8.33
C SER A 845 19.60 24.10 8.46
N PRO A 846 20.73 24.24 7.74
CA PRO A 846 21.92 23.44 8.00
C PRO A 846 22.50 23.67 9.41
N THR A 847 22.30 24.86 9.97
CA THR A 847 22.83 25.28 11.27
C THR A 847 21.93 24.82 12.41
N TYR A 848 20.63 25.12 12.32
CA TYR A 848 19.67 24.95 13.41
C TYR A 848 18.79 23.71 13.28
N GLY A 849 19.00 22.93 12.21
CA GLY A 849 18.21 21.75 11.91
C GLY A 849 16.94 22.04 11.13
N ARG A 850 16.17 20.98 10.84
CA ARG A 850 15.02 21.06 9.94
C ARG A 850 13.79 21.68 10.60
N VAL A 851 13.59 21.40 11.89
CA VAL A 851 12.30 21.52 12.60
C VAL A 851 12.47 21.98 14.05
N GLY A 852 11.48 22.68 14.60
CA GLY A 852 11.45 23.13 15.99
C GLY A 852 11.10 24.61 16.13
N ASP A 853 11.99 25.50 15.65
CA ASP A 853 11.85 26.95 15.86
C ASP A 853 11.19 27.71 14.71
N TYR A 854 11.39 27.32 13.44
CA TYR A 854 10.78 27.99 12.27
C TYR A 854 10.97 29.53 12.26
N SER A 855 12.15 30.02 12.62
CA SER A 855 12.48 31.45 12.77
C SER A 855 13.65 31.95 11.93
N HIS A 856 14.40 31.06 11.29
CA HIS A 856 15.65 31.36 10.57
C HIS A 856 15.42 31.77 9.10
N TYR A 857 14.57 32.77 8.87
CA TYR A 857 14.16 33.18 7.52
C TYR A 857 15.32 33.75 6.68
N GLU A 858 16.37 34.27 7.32
CA GLU A 858 17.58 34.79 6.67
C GLU A 858 18.22 33.79 5.72
N GLU A 859 18.17 32.48 6.03
CA GLU A 859 18.70 31.42 5.17
C GLU A 859 17.80 31.16 3.94
N ASN A 860 16.54 31.58 4.01
CA ASN A 860 15.52 31.38 2.98
C ASN A 860 15.06 32.69 2.30
N GLY A 861 15.93 33.72 2.27
CA GLY A 861 15.68 34.98 1.56
C GLY A 861 15.16 36.11 2.43
N GLY A 862 15.17 35.93 3.75
CA GLY A 862 14.71 36.88 4.75
C GLY A 862 13.20 36.99 4.84
N LEU A 863 12.71 37.47 5.98
CA LEU A 863 11.28 37.61 6.27
C LEU A 863 10.54 38.40 5.17
N ALA A 864 11.07 39.55 4.78
CA ALA A 864 10.45 40.40 3.76
C ALA A 864 10.39 39.73 2.37
N GLY A 865 11.42 38.97 2.01
CA GLY A 865 11.47 38.22 0.75
C GLY A 865 10.44 37.10 0.73
N MET A 866 10.33 36.34 1.83
CA MET A 866 9.32 35.30 1.99
C MET A 866 7.91 35.86 1.96
N GLN A 867 7.61 36.92 2.73
CA GLN A 867 6.31 37.59 2.72
C GLN A 867 5.90 38.03 1.31
N LYS A 868 6.83 38.60 0.54
CA LYS A 868 6.56 39.02 -0.84
C LYS A 868 6.23 37.83 -1.74
N ALA A 869 7.01 36.75 -1.66
CA ALA A 869 6.80 35.55 -2.47
C ALA A 869 5.48 34.84 -2.12
N PHE A 870 5.16 34.76 -0.83
CA PHE A 870 3.94 34.14 -0.33
C PHE A 870 2.69 34.93 -0.72
N ARG A 871 2.78 36.27 -0.66
CA ARG A 871 1.73 37.14 -1.16
C ARG A 871 1.51 36.98 -2.65
N GLN A 872 2.57 36.75 -3.43
CA GLN A 872 2.46 36.48 -4.87
C GLN A 872 1.67 35.19 -5.17
N VAL A 873 1.78 34.16 -4.31
CA VAL A 873 0.93 32.96 -4.41
C VAL A 873 -0.54 33.34 -4.21
N GLN A 874 -0.84 34.07 -3.14
CA GLN A 874 -2.20 34.49 -2.78
C GLN A 874 -2.83 35.41 -3.84
N ASP A 875 -2.08 36.41 -4.32
CA ASP A 875 -2.52 37.35 -5.36
C ASP A 875 -2.79 36.65 -6.71
N SER A 876 -2.25 35.43 -6.91
CA SER A 876 -2.52 34.59 -8.08
C SER A 876 -3.81 33.76 -7.97
N GLY A 877 -4.59 33.97 -6.90
CA GLY A 877 -5.83 33.25 -6.60
C GLY A 877 -5.61 31.87 -5.97
N VAL A 878 -4.41 31.57 -5.50
CA VAL A 878 -4.04 30.26 -4.91
C VAL A 878 -3.92 30.42 -3.40
N ARG A 879 -4.54 29.53 -2.62
CA ARG A 879 -4.38 29.49 -1.16
C ARG A 879 -2.98 29.01 -0.80
N LEU A 880 -2.40 29.60 0.24
CA LEU A 880 -1.07 29.26 0.71
C LEU A 880 -1.11 28.51 2.05
N GLY A 881 -0.48 27.33 2.08
CA GLY A 881 -0.23 26.59 3.31
C GLY A 881 1.24 26.46 3.68
N LEU A 882 1.54 26.40 4.97
CA LEU A 882 2.90 26.13 5.46
C LEU A 882 2.96 24.87 6.33
N TYR A 883 3.98 24.06 6.08
CA TYR A 883 4.27 22.82 6.80
C TYR A 883 4.98 23.09 8.13
N MET A 884 4.45 22.58 9.23
CA MET A 884 5.12 22.62 10.52
C MET A 884 4.96 21.28 11.24
N GLU A 885 6.04 20.78 11.83
CA GLU A 885 6.03 19.56 12.64
C GLU A 885 5.21 19.72 13.93
N GLY A 886 4.42 18.71 14.28
CA GLY A 886 3.73 18.62 15.56
C GLY A 886 4.52 17.88 16.65
N TYR A 887 5.41 16.97 16.24
CA TYR A 887 6.19 16.13 17.15
C TYR A 887 7.68 16.42 17.12
N LEU A 888 8.27 16.75 15.97
CA LEU A 888 9.73 16.79 15.88
C LEU A 888 10.33 18.13 16.29
N CYS A 889 11.41 18.05 17.07
CA CYS A 889 12.29 19.16 17.37
C CYS A 889 13.74 18.72 17.16
N ASP A 890 14.49 19.45 16.34
CA ASP A 890 15.92 19.21 16.20
C ASP A 890 16.65 19.78 17.42
N GLU A 891 17.50 18.98 18.05
CA GLU A 891 18.27 19.39 19.24
C GLU A 891 19.22 20.57 18.94
N ARG A 892 19.52 20.85 17.67
CA ARG A 892 20.36 22.00 17.27
C ARG A 892 19.62 23.33 17.26
N SER A 893 18.28 23.29 17.24
CA SER A 893 17.43 24.48 17.27
C SER A 893 17.69 25.30 18.54
N VAL A 894 17.46 26.60 18.50
CA VAL A 894 17.72 27.52 19.62
C VAL A 894 16.96 27.09 20.86
N TRP A 895 15.68 26.75 20.74
CA TRP A 895 14.92 26.20 21.86
C TRP A 895 15.33 24.76 22.17
N GLY A 896 15.58 23.95 21.15
CA GLY A 896 15.85 22.53 21.30
C GLY A 896 17.08 22.20 22.12
N ARG A 897 18.17 22.97 21.94
CA ARG A 897 19.46 22.74 22.63
C ARG A 897 19.34 22.58 24.14
N ASP A 898 18.45 23.35 24.76
CA ASP A 898 18.32 23.39 26.22
C ASP A 898 17.12 22.59 26.75
N ARG A 899 16.18 22.20 25.88
CA ARG A 899 14.85 21.72 26.29
C ARG A 899 14.50 20.33 25.82
N VAL A 900 14.98 19.91 24.66
CA VAL A 900 14.60 18.63 24.03
C VAL A 900 14.82 17.45 24.97
N SER A 901 16.01 17.36 25.56
CA SER A 901 16.40 16.24 26.42
C SER A 901 15.52 16.09 27.67
N SER A 902 14.78 17.13 28.08
CA SER A 902 13.89 17.11 29.24
C SER A 902 12.41 16.92 28.91
N LEU A 903 12.04 16.93 27.62
CA LEU A 903 10.65 16.95 27.16
C LEU A 903 10.36 15.96 26.01
N ASP A 904 11.36 15.24 25.52
CA ASP A 904 11.20 14.25 24.45
C ASP A 904 10.40 13.01 24.91
N ILE A 905 9.88 12.23 23.97
CA ILE A 905 9.23 10.97 24.30
C ILE A 905 10.30 10.00 24.77
N ARG A 906 10.18 9.53 26.01
CA ARG A 906 10.96 8.41 26.54
C ARG A 906 10.32 7.08 26.19
N LYS A 907 11.12 6.17 25.63
CA LYS A 907 10.75 4.75 25.46
C LYS A 907 10.79 4.03 26.81
N GLN A 908 10.26 2.81 26.85
CA GLN A 908 10.26 1.98 28.06
C GLN A 908 11.67 1.69 28.60
N ASP A 909 12.68 1.64 27.72
CA ASP A 909 14.10 1.49 28.09
C ASP A 909 14.76 2.81 28.59
N GLY A 910 13.97 3.87 28.74
CA GLY A 910 14.41 5.20 29.18
C GLY A 910 15.10 6.03 28.10
N LYS A 911 15.37 5.48 26.91
CA LYS A 911 16.03 6.21 25.83
C LYS A 911 15.04 7.17 25.13
N PRO A 912 15.54 8.26 24.55
CA PRO A 912 14.71 9.13 23.70
C PRO A 912 14.19 8.38 22.46
N LEU A 913 13.01 8.78 22.01
CA LEU A 913 12.47 8.38 20.72
C LEU A 913 12.91 9.40 19.65
N LEU A 914 13.72 8.93 18.69
CA LEU A 914 14.24 9.75 17.58
C LEU A 914 13.50 9.45 16.28
N TRP A 915 13.47 10.43 15.37
CA TRP A 915 13.00 10.21 14.01
C TRP A 915 13.93 9.26 13.25
N PRO A 916 13.41 8.18 12.61
CA PRO A 916 14.24 7.20 11.94
C PRO A 916 15.20 7.79 10.91
N GLY A 917 16.48 7.44 11.02
CA GLY A 917 17.52 7.90 10.08
C GLY A 917 18.13 9.26 10.40
N THR A 918 17.74 9.88 11.52
CA THR A 918 18.35 11.13 11.99
C THR A 918 18.95 10.95 13.39
N PRO A 919 20.12 11.56 13.68
CA PRO A 919 20.69 11.52 15.02
C PRO A 919 20.19 12.65 15.92
N SER A 920 19.55 13.69 15.37
CA SER A 920 19.28 14.96 16.06
C SER A 920 17.79 15.35 16.17
N GLU A 921 16.87 14.70 15.46
CA GLU A 921 15.45 15.02 15.53
C GLU A 921 14.75 14.14 16.57
N HIS A 922 14.33 14.75 17.67
CA HIS A 922 13.63 14.08 18.76
C HIS A 922 12.12 14.20 18.60
N MET A 923 11.41 13.11 18.89
CA MET A 923 9.96 13.13 19.02
C MET A 923 9.62 13.72 20.39
N MET A 924 8.90 14.83 20.42
CA MET A 924 8.54 15.56 21.64
C MET A 924 7.27 15.03 22.28
N CYS A 925 7.22 14.98 23.61
CA CYS A 925 6.04 14.50 24.32
C CYS A 925 4.95 15.59 24.35
N THR A 926 3.86 15.37 23.60
CA THR A 926 2.71 16.31 23.49
C THR A 926 1.90 16.46 24.77
N ALA A 927 2.12 15.59 25.76
CA ALA A 927 1.51 15.72 27.08
C ALA A 927 2.25 16.73 27.99
N THR A 928 3.48 17.13 27.64
CA THR A 928 4.23 18.11 28.44
C THR A 928 3.74 19.53 28.18
N ALA A 929 3.57 20.32 29.23
CA ALA A 929 3.23 21.73 29.09
C ALA A 929 4.30 22.53 28.33
N GLY A 930 5.59 22.21 28.57
CA GLY A 930 6.72 22.90 27.93
C GLY A 930 6.72 22.79 26.40
N TRP A 931 6.53 21.58 25.85
CA TRP A 931 6.44 21.41 24.40
C TRP A 931 5.19 22.06 23.82
N ARG A 932 4.03 21.83 24.47
CA ARG A 932 2.75 22.41 24.05
C ARG A 932 2.81 23.94 23.94
N GLU A 933 3.36 24.60 24.94
CA GLU A 933 3.50 26.06 24.96
C GLU A 933 4.47 26.57 23.90
N HIS A 934 5.62 25.91 23.73
CA HIS A 934 6.59 26.26 22.69
C HIS A 934 5.97 26.15 21.30
N LEU A 935 5.31 25.04 21.02
CA LEU A 935 4.70 24.79 19.73
C LEU A 935 3.57 25.80 19.45
N ALA A 936 2.65 26.01 20.39
CA ALA A 936 1.58 26.99 20.23
C ALA A 936 2.12 28.42 19.98
N LYS A 937 3.16 28.85 20.72
CA LYS A 937 3.82 30.16 20.50
C LYS A 937 4.49 30.23 19.13
N THR A 938 5.10 29.14 18.68
CA THR A 938 5.75 29.06 17.37
C THR A 938 4.73 29.19 16.24
N TYR A 939 3.60 28.49 16.31
CA TYR A 939 2.49 28.63 15.35
C TYR A 939 1.90 30.05 15.37
N GLN A 940 1.65 30.61 16.55
CA GLN A 940 1.15 31.98 16.69
C GLN A 940 2.10 33.00 16.02
N ARG A 941 3.41 32.86 16.27
CA ARG A 941 4.42 33.74 15.68
C ARG A 941 4.48 33.60 14.16
N VAL A 942 4.58 32.37 13.64
CA VAL A 942 4.62 32.10 12.19
C VAL A 942 3.35 32.61 11.50
N ALA A 943 2.17 32.42 12.11
CA ALA A 943 0.91 32.96 11.63
C ALA A 943 0.95 34.50 11.48
N GLY A 944 1.50 35.19 12.48
CA GLY A 944 1.63 36.66 12.47
C GLY A 944 2.68 37.19 11.49
N GLU A 945 3.82 36.49 11.40
CA GLU A 945 4.97 36.89 10.58
C GLU A 945 4.76 36.59 9.09
N LEU A 946 4.31 35.39 8.73
CA LEU A 946 4.24 34.94 7.34
C LEU A 946 2.82 35.01 6.74
N LYS A 947 1.79 35.07 7.58
CA LYS A 947 0.37 35.25 7.19
C LYS A 947 -0.13 34.30 6.07
N PRO A 948 0.08 32.97 6.18
CA PRO A 948 -0.50 32.02 5.23
C PRO A 948 -2.04 31.95 5.34
N ASP A 949 -2.69 31.27 4.40
CA ASP A 949 -4.12 30.92 4.53
C ASP A 949 -4.31 29.73 5.48
N GLY A 950 -3.32 28.82 5.57
CA GLY A 950 -3.36 27.67 6.45
C GLY A 950 -2.02 27.25 7.05
N LEU A 951 -2.07 26.67 8.25
CA LEU A 951 -0.94 26.06 8.95
C LEU A 951 -1.20 24.57 9.14
N TYR A 952 -0.24 23.76 8.73
CA TYR A 952 -0.30 22.32 8.81
C TYR A 952 0.52 21.79 9.99
N ILE A 953 -0.04 20.83 10.72
CA ILE A 953 0.54 20.17 11.89
C ILE A 953 0.87 18.73 11.53
N ASP A 954 2.14 18.50 11.19
CA ASP A 954 2.63 17.19 10.80
C ASP A 954 2.53 16.19 11.95
N GLN A 955 2.28 14.94 11.59
CA GLN A 955 2.21 13.78 12.46
C GLN A 955 1.11 13.78 13.53
N HIS A 956 0.32 14.84 13.64
CA HIS A 956 -0.89 14.87 14.44
C HIS A 956 -2.05 14.18 13.69
N GLY A 957 -3.00 13.64 14.46
CA GLY A 957 -4.15 12.90 13.95
C GLY A 957 -3.95 11.39 13.94
N PHE A 958 -2.72 10.89 13.80
CA PHE A 958 -2.47 9.44 13.84
C PHE A 958 -2.72 8.83 15.21
N THR A 959 -2.30 9.53 16.26
CA THR A 959 -2.36 9.09 17.66
C THR A 959 -1.89 7.64 17.87
N ASN A 960 -0.84 7.22 17.17
CA ASN A 960 -0.41 5.82 17.14
C ASN A 960 0.39 5.41 18.40
N THR A 961 0.30 4.13 18.77
CA THR A 961 0.86 3.60 20.03
C THR A 961 2.39 3.63 20.11
N TRP A 962 3.12 3.77 19.00
CA TRP A 962 4.58 3.87 19.03
C TRP A 962 5.08 5.22 19.57
N LYS A 963 4.21 6.24 19.67
CA LYS A 963 4.48 7.54 20.32
C LYS A 963 4.15 7.55 21.82
N THR A 964 4.11 6.38 22.44
CA THR A 964 3.85 6.25 23.88
C THR A 964 5.03 6.78 24.69
N CYS A 965 4.76 7.65 25.67
CA CYS A 965 5.78 8.17 26.56
C CYS A 965 5.82 7.41 27.90
N TRP A 966 7.02 7.03 28.32
CA TRP A 966 7.32 6.31 29.56
C TRP A 966 8.05 7.18 30.60
N SER A 967 8.16 8.48 30.37
CA SER A 967 8.84 9.38 31.30
C SER A 967 8.03 9.56 32.58
N ARG A 968 8.68 9.40 33.73
CA ARG A 968 8.11 9.72 35.05
C ARG A 968 8.21 11.20 35.41
N GLU A 969 8.99 11.97 34.65
CA GLU A 969 9.31 13.37 34.94
C GLU A 969 8.37 14.36 34.22
N HIS A 970 7.55 13.87 33.28
CA HIS A 970 6.74 14.71 32.38
C HIS A 970 5.34 15.06 32.92
N GLY A 971 5.01 14.65 34.14
CA GLY A 971 3.76 15.03 34.81
C GLY A 971 2.50 14.35 34.26
N HIS A 972 2.64 13.25 33.52
CA HIS A 972 1.54 12.41 33.05
C HIS A 972 1.66 10.98 33.60
N PRO A 973 0.58 10.19 33.66
CA PRO A 973 0.64 8.77 33.99
C PRO A 973 1.60 7.99 33.08
N VAL A 974 2.11 6.84 33.52
CA VAL A 974 3.06 6.03 32.76
C VAL A 974 2.47 4.63 32.50
N PRO A 975 2.55 4.11 31.27
CA PRO A 975 2.76 4.83 30.01
C PRO A 975 1.62 5.80 29.65
N TYR A 976 1.93 6.82 28.85
CA TYR A 976 0.95 7.76 28.32
C TYR A 976 0.82 7.70 26.81
N GLY A 977 -0.40 7.51 26.33
CA GLY A 977 -0.71 7.56 24.90
C GLY A 977 -0.83 8.98 24.34
N PRO A 978 -0.70 9.16 23.01
CA PRO A 978 -0.61 10.47 22.38
C PRO A 978 -1.94 11.25 22.30
N LEU A 979 -3.09 10.57 22.39
CA LEU A 979 -4.41 11.14 22.06
C LEU A 979 -4.73 12.45 22.78
N ILE A 980 -4.60 12.47 24.11
CA ILE A 980 -4.91 13.65 24.95
C ILE A 980 -3.84 14.73 24.81
N GLY A 981 -2.57 14.35 24.66
CA GLY A 981 -1.48 15.30 24.42
C GLY A 981 -1.68 16.06 23.11
N GLU A 982 -2.03 15.35 22.02
CA GLU A 982 -2.38 15.98 20.75
C GLU A 982 -3.62 16.88 20.86
N ARG A 983 -4.67 16.44 21.56
CA ARG A 983 -5.90 17.23 21.83
C ARG A 983 -5.55 18.59 22.41
N ASP A 984 -4.81 18.56 23.51
CA ASP A 984 -4.49 19.75 24.27
C ASP A 984 -3.54 20.69 23.51
N THR A 985 -2.62 20.11 22.75
CA THR A 985 -1.70 20.86 21.90
C THR A 985 -2.41 21.49 20.71
N GLY A 986 -3.29 20.75 20.02
CA GLY A 986 -4.13 21.27 18.95
C GLY A 986 -5.01 22.43 19.42
N ARG A 987 -5.65 22.31 20.59
CA ARG A 987 -6.43 23.39 21.22
C ARG A 987 -5.60 24.64 21.48
N ALA A 988 -4.38 24.49 21.98
CA ALA A 988 -3.47 25.60 22.24
C ALA A 988 -3.01 26.29 20.94
N ILE A 989 -2.67 25.51 19.91
CA ILE A 989 -2.33 26.03 18.58
C ILE A 989 -3.52 26.80 17.98
N ARG A 990 -4.71 26.20 17.96
CA ARG A 990 -5.93 26.81 17.40
C ARG A 990 -6.32 28.10 18.12
N ALA A 991 -6.04 28.21 19.42
CA ALA A 991 -6.24 29.43 20.21
C ALA A 991 -5.25 30.56 19.83
N GLY A 992 -4.03 30.20 19.42
CA GLY A 992 -2.98 31.14 19.05
C GLY A 992 -3.05 31.64 17.60
N VAL A 993 -3.84 30.99 16.75
CA VAL A 993 -3.91 31.27 15.30
C VAL A 993 -5.20 32.05 14.95
N PRO A 994 -5.14 33.08 14.07
CA PRO A 994 -6.31 33.88 13.69
C PRO A 994 -7.48 33.05 13.16
N GLN A 995 -8.72 33.43 13.49
CA GLN A 995 -9.93 32.66 13.13
C GLN A 995 -10.11 32.44 11.61
N GLY A 996 -9.62 33.37 10.77
CA GLY A 996 -9.69 33.23 9.31
C GLY A 996 -8.63 32.32 8.69
N MET A 997 -7.65 31.85 9.47
CA MET A 997 -6.60 30.95 9.03
C MET A 997 -6.96 29.51 9.42
N VAL A 998 -6.80 28.57 8.48
CA VAL A 998 -7.14 27.15 8.73
C VAL A 998 -6.00 26.42 9.44
N THR A 999 -6.34 25.49 10.33
CA THR A 999 -5.38 24.52 10.89
C THR A 999 -5.62 23.16 10.26
N ILE A 1000 -4.58 22.56 9.68
CA ILE A 1000 -4.64 21.27 8.98
C ILE A 1000 -3.76 20.28 9.73
N THR A 1001 -4.14 19.00 9.82
CA THR A 1001 -3.31 17.93 10.38
C THR A 1001 -2.91 16.90 9.33
N GLU A 1002 -1.92 16.04 9.61
CA GLU A 1002 -1.49 14.99 8.65
C GLU A 1002 -2.51 13.88 8.46
N GLU A 1003 -3.27 13.56 9.51
CA GLU A 1003 -4.16 12.41 9.51
C GLU A 1003 -5.50 12.76 10.18
N VAL A 1004 -6.55 11.98 9.87
CA VAL A 1004 -7.91 12.19 10.38
C VAL A 1004 -7.93 12.11 11.91
N PRO A 1005 -8.14 13.22 12.64
CA PRO A 1005 -8.26 13.17 14.10
C PRO A 1005 -9.59 12.50 14.52
N ASN A 1006 -9.70 12.04 15.77
CA ASN A 1006 -11.02 11.66 16.29
C ASN A 1006 -11.95 12.87 16.41
N ASP A 1007 -13.24 12.59 16.56
CA ASP A 1007 -14.29 13.57 16.77
C ASP A 1007 -13.93 14.65 17.82
N ILE A 1008 -13.39 14.25 18.98
CA ILE A 1008 -13.00 15.16 20.06
C ILE A 1008 -11.90 16.13 19.62
N ASN A 1009 -10.83 15.61 19.01
CA ASN A 1009 -9.69 16.43 18.60
C ASN A 1009 -10.03 17.30 17.39
N SER A 1010 -10.87 16.79 16.47
CA SER A 1010 -11.24 17.48 15.23
C SER A 1010 -11.84 18.88 15.42
N GLN A 1011 -12.33 19.21 16.63
CA GLN A 1011 -12.79 20.55 16.99
C GLN A 1011 -11.70 21.64 16.83
N TYR A 1012 -10.43 21.24 16.76
CA TYR A 1012 -9.26 22.13 16.70
C TYR A 1012 -8.59 22.17 15.32
N GLN A 1013 -9.06 21.39 14.34
CA GLN A 1013 -8.51 21.33 12.97
C GLN A 1013 -9.61 21.46 11.93
N ASP A 1014 -9.37 22.25 10.89
CA ASP A 1014 -10.28 22.53 9.78
C ASP A 1014 -10.22 21.49 8.66
N ALA A 1015 -9.10 20.78 8.54
CA ALA A 1015 -8.91 19.68 7.59
C ALA A 1015 -7.84 18.70 8.10
N ALA A 1016 -7.77 17.54 7.44
CA ALA A 1016 -6.77 16.50 7.64
C ALA A 1016 -6.38 15.88 6.29
#